data_AF-A0A9E1IFT8-F1
#
_entry.id   AF-A0A9E1IFT8-F1
#
_cell.length_a   1.000
_cell.length_b   1.000
_cell.length_c   1.000
_cell.angle_alpha   90.00
_cell.angle_beta   90.00
_cell.angle_gamma   90.00
#
_symmetry.space_group_name_H-M   'P 1'
#
loop_
_entity.id
_entity.type
_entity.pdbx_description
1 polymer ?
#
loop_
_entity_poly.entity_id
_entity_poly.type
_entity_poly.pdbx_seq_one_letter_code
_entity_poly.pdbx_strand_id
1 'polypeptide(L)'
;MIDAFFLGLRSARFWLLAVLLPIVAWAAPELPEGAVTMPLADWERTLAGLEDASRDPVSPQPIMHLQRQLEGTFRRGVFTGTLDMLFLVHEGDVPSSHTRVPVLDSSASIDHVELDGQPTSLLQEGEMYTVGVTKPGEHRVRLRFFQGREDDRFSRRLSFSLPPSGPTAVSIWVPEQEIEATLANGTLSSQQPESKGTRLTGNLDARGSLELTWKRSLTHKASKKTRTKVSQNTLFTLHEALVKGVTAFDFEVLEGETDRIELHLPTDIEVVQVNGDAVLQWYTTAASEGQVGADGGVTVLLRYLLEAGVRTEGSDRTRILVHFQFPVDLEQDVALRMPLPIEGVPMSGSVGVQGPAGLQVEVTDVQRAHALALRDLPVELTELTSSPLLLGFTFDEPPSLELHLTRQQEVELTSTLVDDIQASSVLMEDGIEVTKVRLRVRNNTRQHLRARLPDNATLTHCLVDGRPIRPAVVQDHSQPPKGMSSEFLLLPLRQSHRTSEGGVQMHTVISGETLSDIALRYYSDANKWPSLLQYNADRLNQPQDLAVGQSLRVVMSQEIEETSFVIELAYKRTEQDLGFAGHRDLRLPALDVDTMSVTWHLYLPEHLAPLHFDANLTQLSGIHYSPLLRIMGFVRVILLGDNAWAGGYSNILTKRKSIYLEENRRRQGGQ
;
A
#
# COMPACT_ATOMS: atom_id res chain seq x y z
N MET A 1 71.70 5.79 67.37
CA MET A 1 72.58 4.61 67.36
C MET A 1 72.66 4.18 65.91
N ILE A 2 73.66 4.70 65.18
CA ILE A 2 74.90 3.97 64.83
C ILE A 2 74.52 2.88 63.80
N ASP A 3 74.95 2.86 62.55
CA ASP A 3 76.04 3.53 61.84
C ASP A 3 75.71 3.43 60.33
N ALA A 4 75.88 4.48 59.53
CA ALA A 4 77.14 4.98 58.98
C ALA A 4 77.69 4.02 57.90
N PHE A 5 77.65 4.45 56.64
CA PHE A 5 78.77 5.09 55.92
C PHE A 5 79.54 4.07 55.10
N PHE A 6 79.58 4.26 53.78
CA PHE A 6 80.77 4.71 53.04
C PHE A 6 80.41 4.70 51.55
N LEU A 7 80.21 5.86 50.93
CA LEU A 7 81.25 6.66 50.27
C LEU A 7 82.12 5.82 49.31
N GLY A 8 81.97 6.09 48.02
CA GLY A 8 82.84 5.50 47.01
C GLY A 8 82.54 5.97 45.60
N LEU A 9 82.58 7.28 45.35
CA LEU A 9 82.86 7.77 43.99
C LEU A 9 84.10 7.06 43.47
N ARG A 10 84.05 6.54 42.23
CA ARG A 10 85.04 6.83 41.17
C ARG A 10 84.70 6.10 39.88
N SER A 11 84.47 6.93 38.87
CA SER A 11 84.48 6.70 37.43
C SER A 11 85.43 5.61 36.90
N ALA A 12 84.98 4.89 35.86
CA ALA A 12 85.68 4.70 34.58
C ALA A 12 84.76 3.92 33.63
N ARG A 13 84.12 4.59 32.66
CA ARG A 13 84.53 4.71 31.25
C ARG A 13 84.56 3.37 30.48
N PHE A 14 83.51 3.24 29.68
CA PHE A 14 83.11 2.32 28.61
C PHE A 14 84.19 1.50 27.89
N TRP A 15 83.81 0.25 27.62
CA TRP A 15 83.96 -0.38 26.30
C TRP A 15 82.63 -1.03 25.91
N LEU A 16 82.08 -0.62 24.77
CA LEU A 16 81.00 -1.31 24.07
C LEU A 16 81.64 -2.47 23.30
N LEU A 17 81.45 -3.69 23.79
CA LEU A 17 81.67 -4.90 22.99
C LEU A 17 80.35 -5.67 22.97
N ALA A 18 79.75 -5.76 21.79
CA ALA A 18 78.59 -6.60 21.56
C ALA A 18 78.99 -8.06 21.77
N VAL A 19 78.47 -8.68 22.83
CA VAL A 19 78.51 -10.13 23.02
C VAL A 19 77.06 -10.59 23.15
N LEU A 20 76.67 -11.44 22.19
CA LEU A 20 75.43 -12.19 22.15
C LEU A 20 75.14 -12.81 23.52
N LEU A 21 74.08 -12.34 24.17
CA LEU A 21 73.50 -13.01 25.33
C LEU A 21 72.61 -14.16 24.82
N PRO A 22 72.88 -15.42 25.22
CA PRO A 22 71.96 -16.51 24.95
C PRO A 22 70.68 -16.23 25.74
N ILE A 23 69.53 -16.32 25.07
CA ILE A 23 68.22 -16.27 25.72
C ILE A 23 68.13 -17.51 26.61
N VAL A 24 68.43 -17.32 27.90
CA VAL A 24 68.01 -18.25 28.94
C VAL A 24 66.51 -18.04 29.08
N ALA A 25 65.73 -18.95 28.50
CA ALA A 25 64.31 -19.00 28.75
C ALA A 25 64.10 -19.20 30.25
N TRP A 26 63.66 -18.14 30.94
CA TRP A 26 63.00 -18.30 32.22
C TRP A 26 61.76 -19.15 31.96
N ALA A 27 61.81 -20.42 32.37
CA ALA A 27 60.61 -21.23 32.46
C ALA A 27 59.66 -20.50 33.40
N ALA A 28 58.54 -20.01 32.86
CA ALA A 28 57.47 -19.47 33.67
C ALA A 28 57.06 -20.54 34.69
N PRO A 29 56.85 -20.18 35.96
CA PRO A 29 56.38 -21.15 36.94
C PRO A 29 55.05 -21.74 36.44
N GLU A 30 54.96 -23.07 36.37
CA GLU A 30 53.69 -23.75 36.12
C GLU A 30 52.72 -23.33 37.23
N LEU A 31 51.74 -22.50 36.86
CA LEU A 31 50.64 -22.15 37.76
C LEU A 31 49.87 -23.44 38.05
N PRO A 32 49.57 -23.76 39.33
CA PRO A 32 48.81 -24.95 39.65
C PRO A 32 47.45 -24.90 38.94
N GLU A 33 47.10 -25.97 38.22
CA GLU A 33 45.78 -26.11 37.60
C GLU A 33 44.71 -26.01 38.70
N GLY A 34 43.99 -24.90 38.71
CA GLY A 34 42.94 -24.60 39.67
C GLY A 34 41.69 -24.17 38.94
N ALA A 35 40.55 -24.72 39.34
CA ALA A 35 39.25 -24.25 38.86
C ALA A 35 38.97 -22.87 39.47
N VAL A 36 38.88 -21.84 38.62
CA VAL A 36 38.47 -20.50 39.01
C VAL A 36 36.99 -20.34 38.68
N THR A 37 36.15 -20.15 39.70
CA THR A 37 34.75 -19.78 39.50
C THR A 37 34.68 -18.27 39.34
N MET A 38 34.33 -17.79 38.15
CA MET A 38 34.17 -16.38 37.84
C MET A 38 32.73 -16.10 37.39
N PRO A 39 32.13 -14.94 37.77
CA PRO A 39 30.87 -14.50 37.20
C PRO A 39 30.96 -14.41 35.67
N LEU A 40 29.93 -14.90 34.97
CA LEU A 40 29.91 -14.96 33.49
C LEU A 40 30.22 -13.59 32.85
N ALA A 41 29.70 -12.50 33.43
CA ALA A 41 29.93 -11.15 32.93
C ALA A 41 31.40 -10.71 33.01
N ASP A 42 32.16 -11.22 33.98
CA ASP A 42 33.59 -10.92 34.11
C ASP A 42 34.41 -11.80 33.16
N TRP A 43 33.99 -13.04 32.93
CA TRP A 43 34.55 -13.92 31.90
C TRP A 43 34.41 -13.31 30.51
N GLU A 44 33.21 -12.88 30.14
CA GLU A 44 32.92 -12.26 28.83
C GLU A 44 33.76 -11.00 28.62
N ARG A 45 33.92 -10.17 29.66
CA ARG A 45 34.73 -8.95 29.59
C ARG A 45 36.23 -9.25 29.42
N THR A 46 36.71 -10.32 30.06
CA THR A 46 38.10 -10.76 29.96
C THR A 46 38.38 -11.36 28.57
N LEU A 47 37.43 -12.14 28.05
CA LEU A 47 37.51 -12.72 26.71
C LEU A 47 37.55 -11.63 25.63
N ALA A 48 36.66 -10.63 25.72
CA ALA A 48 36.65 -9.48 24.82
C ALA A 48 37.96 -8.67 24.87
N GLY A 49 38.53 -8.47 26.06
CA GLY A 49 39.82 -7.77 26.22
C GLY A 49 41.01 -8.54 25.64
N LEU A 50 40.98 -9.88 25.69
CA LEU A 50 42.01 -10.73 25.08
C LEU A 50 41.91 -10.75 23.55
N GLU A 51 40.70 -10.75 23.00
CA GLU A 51 40.49 -10.64 21.55
C GLU A 51 41.04 -9.32 21.01
N ASP A 52 40.80 -8.19 21.70
CA ASP A 52 41.35 -6.89 21.30
C ASP A 52 42.87 -6.79 21.47
N ALA A 53 43.43 -7.39 22.53
CA ALA A 53 44.88 -7.41 22.77
C ALA A 53 45.66 -8.34 21.82
N SER A 54 44.98 -9.31 21.20
CA SER A 54 45.58 -10.25 20.24
C SER A 54 45.75 -9.68 18.83
N ARG A 55 45.21 -8.49 18.56
CA ARG A 55 45.39 -7.80 17.28
C ARG A 55 46.77 -7.13 17.29
N ASP A 56 47.69 -7.63 16.45
CA ASP A 56 48.95 -6.94 16.18
C ASP A 56 48.66 -5.46 15.84
N PRO A 57 49.35 -4.49 16.47
CA PRO A 57 49.19 -3.09 16.08
C PRO A 57 49.56 -2.97 14.60
N VAL A 58 48.58 -2.57 13.78
CA VAL A 58 48.77 -2.36 12.34
C VAL A 58 49.98 -1.45 12.16
N SER A 59 51.00 -1.94 11.46
CA SER A 59 52.19 -1.13 11.12
C SER A 59 51.73 0.22 10.59
N PRO A 60 52.31 1.35 11.06
CA PRO A 60 51.91 2.68 10.60
C PRO A 60 51.93 2.67 9.08
N GLN A 61 50.81 3.08 8.45
CA GLN A 61 50.74 3.08 6.99
C GLN A 61 51.90 3.92 6.43
N PRO A 62 52.57 3.48 5.35
CA PRO A 62 53.74 4.16 4.79
C PRO A 62 53.36 5.47 4.06
N ILE A 63 52.24 6.10 4.41
CA ILE A 63 51.63 7.20 3.68
C ILE A 63 51.51 8.40 4.61
N MET A 64 52.03 9.54 4.17
CA MET A 64 51.90 10.82 4.85
C MET A 64 51.24 11.84 3.92
N HIS A 65 50.06 12.34 4.29
CA HIS A 65 49.40 13.39 3.52
C HIS A 65 50.06 14.74 3.80
N LEU A 66 50.53 15.41 2.75
CA LEU A 66 51.23 16.69 2.82
C LEU A 66 50.28 17.87 2.62
N GLN A 67 49.34 17.76 1.67
CA GLN A 67 48.37 18.81 1.36
C GLN A 67 47.05 18.19 0.88
N ARG A 68 45.92 18.78 1.29
CA ARG A 68 44.59 18.44 0.76
C ARG A 68 43.75 19.69 0.56
N GLN A 69 43.17 19.80 -0.63
CA GLN A 69 42.27 20.89 -1.00
C GLN A 69 41.03 20.32 -1.70
N LEU A 70 39.87 20.74 -1.21
CA LEU A 70 38.57 20.38 -1.76
C LEU A 70 37.88 21.65 -2.25
N GLU A 71 37.53 21.67 -3.53
CA GLU A 71 36.74 22.75 -4.12
C GLU A 71 35.51 22.20 -4.81
N GLY A 72 34.38 22.88 -4.72
CA GLY A 72 33.21 22.40 -5.44
C GLY A 72 31.99 23.29 -5.37
N THR A 73 30.95 22.84 -6.06
CA THR A 73 29.66 23.52 -6.13
C THR A 73 28.55 22.54 -5.82
N PHE A 74 27.66 22.91 -4.91
CA PHE A 74 26.42 22.20 -4.65
C PHE A 74 25.32 22.77 -5.53
N ARG A 75 24.64 21.93 -6.32
CA ARG A 75 23.49 22.34 -7.15
C ARG A 75 22.47 21.21 -7.23
N ARG A 76 21.21 21.54 -6.98
CA ARG A 76 20.06 20.60 -7.11
C ARG A 76 20.31 19.25 -6.41
N GLY A 77 20.87 19.26 -5.20
CA GLY A 77 21.07 18.03 -4.40
C GLY A 77 22.33 17.25 -4.74
N VAL A 78 23.08 17.69 -5.75
CA VAL A 78 24.35 17.09 -6.16
C VAL A 78 25.48 18.07 -5.93
N PHE A 79 26.49 17.63 -5.16
CA PHE A 79 27.77 18.30 -5.06
C PHE A 79 28.68 17.82 -6.18
N THR A 80 29.23 18.75 -6.95
CA THR A 80 30.33 18.48 -7.90
C THR A 80 31.62 19.04 -7.30
N GLY A 81 32.55 18.16 -6.96
CA GLY A 81 33.79 18.51 -6.27
C GLY A 81 35.04 18.09 -7.04
N THR A 82 36.11 18.84 -6.83
CA THR A 82 37.49 18.48 -7.18
C THR A 82 38.27 18.36 -5.89
N LEU A 83 38.85 17.18 -5.65
CA LEU A 83 39.75 16.90 -4.54
C LEU A 83 41.18 16.80 -5.09
N ASP A 84 42.08 17.61 -4.53
CA ASP A 84 43.50 17.65 -4.86
C ASP A 84 44.31 17.28 -3.62
N MET A 85 45.09 16.21 -3.72
CA MET A 85 45.85 15.65 -2.61
C MET A 85 47.30 15.42 -3.00
N LEU A 86 48.20 15.91 -2.16
CA LEU A 86 49.62 15.60 -2.21
C LEU A 86 49.96 14.71 -1.01
N PHE A 87 50.61 13.58 -1.26
CA PHE A 87 51.04 12.66 -0.21
C PHE A 87 52.40 12.05 -0.54
N LEU A 88 53.11 11.62 0.50
CA LEU A 88 54.41 10.96 0.42
C LEU A 88 54.22 9.48 0.76
N VAL A 89 54.68 8.60 -0.13
CA VAL A 89 54.81 7.17 0.12
C VAL A 89 56.25 6.88 0.55
N HIS A 90 56.44 6.38 1.77
CA HIS A 90 57.73 5.96 2.28
C HIS A 90 58.14 4.60 1.72
N GLU A 91 59.45 4.41 1.59
CA GLU A 91 60.05 3.13 1.26
C GLU A 91 59.87 2.20 2.47
N GLY A 92 58.95 1.24 2.36
CA GLY A 92 58.72 0.23 3.40
C GLY A 92 59.67 -0.95 3.27
N ASP A 93 59.92 -1.66 4.36
CA ASP A 93 60.74 -2.88 4.43
C ASP A 93 60.17 -4.10 3.63
N VAL A 94 59.09 -3.93 2.87
CA VAL A 94 58.40 -5.01 2.15
C VAL A 94 58.66 -4.91 0.63
N PRO A 95 59.21 -5.95 -0.02
CA PRO A 95 59.52 -5.90 -1.44
C PRO A 95 58.25 -6.01 -2.31
N SER A 96 58.10 -5.12 -3.29
CA SER A 96 57.38 -5.32 -4.57
C SER A 96 55.85 -5.28 -4.67
N SER A 97 55.08 -4.95 -3.62
CA SER A 97 53.62 -4.73 -3.78
C SER A 97 53.27 -3.25 -3.87
N HIS A 98 52.40 -2.90 -4.81
CA HIS A 98 51.88 -1.54 -5.01
C HIS A 98 51.26 -1.04 -3.69
N THR A 99 51.55 0.20 -3.29
CA THR A 99 50.93 0.82 -2.12
C THR A 99 49.54 1.33 -2.50
N ARG A 100 48.53 0.95 -1.72
CA ARG A 100 47.16 1.41 -1.92
C ARG A 100 46.90 2.59 -1.02
N VAL A 101 46.57 3.73 -1.62
CA VAL A 101 46.36 4.99 -0.90
C VAL A 101 44.87 5.31 -0.91
N PRO A 102 44.18 5.32 0.24
CA PRO A 102 42.78 5.72 0.31
C PRO A 102 42.63 7.20 -0.05
N VAL A 103 41.57 7.54 -0.78
CA VAL A 103 41.37 8.90 -1.33
C VAL A 103 40.03 9.53 -0.97
N LEU A 104 38.92 8.80 -1.12
CA LEU A 104 37.56 9.33 -0.95
C LEU A 104 36.61 8.18 -0.61
N ASP A 105 35.56 8.45 0.16
CA ASP A 105 34.44 7.53 0.37
C ASP A 105 33.87 6.97 -0.96
N SER A 106 33.58 5.67 -0.95
CA SER A 106 32.99 4.92 -2.06
C SER A 106 31.52 5.25 -2.36
N SER A 107 30.86 6.07 -1.54
CA SER A 107 29.52 6.60 -1.84
C SER A 107 29.49 7.65 -2.96
N ALA A 108 30.66 8.22 -3.32
CA ALA A 108 30.79 9.20 -4.38
C ALA A 108 30.81 8.57 -5.78
N SER A 109 30.22 9.25 -6.76
CA SER A 109 30.40 8.89 -8.18
C SER A 109 31.64 9.58 -8.75
N ILE A 110 32.59 8.82 -9.30
CA ILE A 110 33.83 9.37 -9.85
C ILE A 110 33.63 9.81 -11.31
N ASP A 111 34.05 11.04 -11.64
CA ASP A 111 34.04 11.60 -13.00
C ASP A 111 35.38 11.32 -13.70
N HIS A 112 36.47 11.79 -13.09
CA HIS A 112 37.83 11.66 -13.63
C HIS A 112 38.85 11.61 -12.50
N VAL A 113 39.96 10.89 -12.70
CA VAL A 113 41.04 10.77 -11.72
C VAL A 113 42.41 10.78 -12.41
N GLU A 114 43.33 11.55 -11.86
CA GLU A 114 44.71 11.67 -12.30
C GLU A 114 45.66 11.37 -11.14
N LEU A 115 46.69 10.58 -11.42
CA LEU A 115 47.85 10.37 -10.55
C LEU A 115 49.06 10.96 -11.28
N ASP A 116 49.73 11.93 -10.65
CA ASP A 116 50.89 12.63 -11.20
C ASP A 116 50.66 13.22 -12.60
N GLY A 117 49.43 13.69 -12.84
CA GLY A 117 49.00 14.27 -14.11
C GLY A 117 48.68 13.26 -15.22
N GLN A 118 48.68 11.96 -14.92
CA GLN A 118 48.27 10.91 -15.85
C GLN A 118 46.93 10.30 -15.41
N PRO A 119 45.98 10.04 -16.33
CA PRO A 119 44.75 9.33 -16.02
C PRO A 119 45.03 7.98 -15.36
N THR A 120 44.31 7.65 -14.29
CA THR A 120 44.45 6.39 -13.57
C THR A 120 43.09 5.77 -13.26
N SER A 121 43.05 4.70 -12.48
CA SER A 121 41.82 4.07 -11.99
C SER A 121 41.85 3.94 -10.47
N LEU A 122 40.67 4.04 -9.87
CA LEU A 122 40.47 3.80 -8.45
C LEU A 122 39.93 2.39 -8.23
N LEU A 123 40.34 1.75 -7.14
CA LEU A 123 39.74 0.50 -6.67
C LEU A 123 39.00 0.76 -5.36
N GLN A 124 37.77 0.28 -5.26
CA GLN A 124 37.04 0.27 -4.00
C GLN A 124 37.62 -0.80 -3.07
N GLU A 125 38.04 -0.40 -1.87
CA GLU A 125 38.44 -1.29 -0.78
C GLU A 125 37.74 -0.86 0.51
N GLY A 126 36.84 -1.73 1.00
CA GLY A 126 35.95 -1.38 2.09
C GLY A 126 35.06 -0.18 1.71
N GLU A 127 35.02 0.83 2.57
CA GLU A 127 34.21 2.03 2.38
C GLU A 127 34.93 3.13 1.56
N MET A 128 36.17 2.90 1.11
CA MET A 128 36.99 3.93 0.47
C MET A 128 37.40 3.52 -0.95
N TYR A 129 37.47 4.50 -1.85
CA TYR A 129 38.28 4.40 -3.06
C TYR A 129 39.77 4.51 -2.71
N THR A 130 40.58 3.69 -3.37
CA THR A 130 42.03 3.64 -3.24
C THR A 130 42.69 3.82 -4.61
N VAL A 131 43.85 4.51 -4.63
CA VAL A 131 44.72 4.59 -5.81
C VAL A 131 45.96 3.72 -5.59
N GLY A 132 46.41 3.02 -6.63
CA GLY A 132 47.62 2.22 -6.59
C GLY A 132 48.87 3.05 -6.93
N VAL A 133 49.88 3.00 -6.07
CA VAL A 133 51.17 3.69 -6.24
C VAL A 133 52.29 2.65 -6.27
N THR A 134 53.16 2.73 -7.28
CA THR A 134 54.22 1.72 -7.52
C THR A 134 55.59 2.10 -6.97
N LYS A 135 55.84 3.39 -6.74
CA LYS A 135 57.15 3.92 -6.37
C LYS A 135 57.05 4.68 -5.05
N PRO A 136 58.05 4.60 -4.16
CA PRO A 136 58.21 5.55 -3.08
C PRO A 136 58.42 6.96 -3.61
N GLY A 137 57.98 7.98 -2.88
CA GLY A 137 58.10 9.38 -3.26
C GLY A 137 56.82 10.18 -3.07
N GLU A 138 56.88 11.45 -3.46
CA GLU A 138 55.72 12.34 -3.46
C GLU A 138 54.84 12.06 -4.68
N HIS A 139 53.54 11.96 -4.43
CA HIS A 139 52.53 11.71 -5.44
C HIS A 139 51.37 12.67 -5.28
N ARG A 140 50.81 13.12 -6.40
CA ARG A 140 49.66 14.01 -6.44
C ARG A 140 48.48 13.32 -7.10
N VAL A 141 47.38 13.23 -6.37
CA VAL A 141 46.10 12.76 -6.90
C VAL A 141 45.17 13.94 -7.04
N ARG A 142 44.60 14.09 -8.25
CA ARG A 142 43.49 15.01 -8.50
C ARG A 142 42.31 14.21 -9.01
N LEU A 143 41.18 14.30 -8.33
CA LEU A 143 39.96 13.60 -8.74
C LEU A 143 38.76 14.54 -8.73
N ARG A 144 37.90 14.38 -9.72
CA ARG A 144 36.61 15.06 -9.83
C ARG A 144 35.51 14.04 -9.57
N PHE A 145 34.52 14.41 -8.77
CA PHE A 145 33.49 13.50 -8.30
C PHE A 145 32.15 14.21 -8.05
N PHE A 146 31.11 13.40 -7.94
CA PHE A 146 29.76 13.80 -7.59
C PHE A 146 29.33 13.13 -6.29
N GLN A 147 28.71 13.88 -5.38
CA GLN A 147 28.12 13.37 -4.14
C GLN A 147 26.66 13.82 -4.02
N GLY A 148 25.76 12.91 -3.65
CA GLY A 148 24.32 13.19 -3.46
C GLY A 148 23.45 12.77 -4.65
N ARG A 149 22.15 13.10 -4.58
CA ARG A 149 21.12 12.72 -5.56
C ARG A 149 20.27 13.93 -5.92
N GLU A 150 19.72 13.97 -7.13
CA GLU A 150 18.88 15.10 -7.57
C GLU A 150 17.53 15.18 -6.82
N ASP A 151 17.09 14.06 -6.24
CA ASP A 151 15.91 13.98 -5.36
C ASP A 151 16.14 14.74 -4.04
N ASP A 152 17.39 14.88 -3.60
CA ASP A 152 17.80 15.60 -2.38
C ASP A 152 18.03 17.10 -2.63
N ARG A 153 17.41 17.69 -3.67
CA ARG A 153 17.64 19.09 -4.07
C ARG A 153 17.33 20.15 -3.02
N PHE A 154 16.57 19.78 -2.00
CA PHE A 154 16.21 20.63 -0.86
C PHE A 154 16.98 20.27 0.42
N SER A 155 17.86 19.26 0.36
CA SER A 155 18.78 18.95 1.44
C SER A 155 19.76 20.10 1.61
N ARG A 156 19.75 20.72 2.79
CA ARG A 156 20.76 21.69 3.21
C ARG A 156 21.88 21.02 4.00
N ARG A 157 22.31 19.86 3.49
CA ARG A 157 23.36 19.03 4.06
C ARG A 157 24.22 18.46 2.94
N LEU A 158 25.53 18.47 3.15
CA LEU A 158 26.51 17.75 2.36
C LEU A 158 27.36 16.92 3.32
N SER A 159 27.46 15.63 3.05
CA SER A 159 28.28 14.73 3.87
C SER A 159 28.99 13.67 3.04
N PHE A 160 30.27 13.46 3.34
CA PHE A 160 31.10 12.37 2.84
C PHE A 160 32.41 12.31 3.63
N SER A 161 33.15 11.21 3.51
CA SER A 161 34.38 10.99 4.26
C SER A 161 35.62 11.03 3.37
N LEU A 162 36.69 11.60 3.92
CA LEU A 162 38.07 11.54 3.44
C LEU A 162 38.90 10.69 4.41
N PRO A 163 40.02 10.08 3.97
CA PRO A 163 40.88 9.34 4.88
C PRO A 163 41.35 10.23 6.04
N PRO A 164 41.46 9.71 7.27
CA PRO A 164 42.01 10.48 8.39
C PRO A 164 43.42 10.95 8.07
N SER A 165 43.65 12.27 8.07
CA SER A 165 44.97 12.85 7.82
C SER A 165 45.03 14.32 8.24
N GLY A 166 46.06 15.09 7.89
CA GLY A 166 46.15 16.53 8.24
C GLY A 166 44.98 17.38 7.75
N PRO A 167 44.90 18.66 8.17
CA PRO A 167 43.77 19.55 7.84
C PRO A 167 43.53 19.66 6.33
N THR A 168 42.26 19.62 5.92
CA THR A 168 41.84 19.78 4.52
C THR A 168 41.23 21.15 4.31
N ALA A 169 41.79 21.94 3.40
CA ALA A 169 41.20 23.21 3.00
C ALA A 169 39.93 22.95 2.17
N VAL A 170 38.83 23.61 2.50
CA VAL A 170 37.55 23.47 1.80
C VAL A 170 37.07 24.80 1.23
N SER A 171 36.56 24.77 0.00
CA SER A 171 35.93 25.91 -0.70
C SER A 171 34.69 25.43 -1.46
N ILE A 172 33.52 25.62 -0.86
CA ILE A 172 32.26 25.07 -1.35
C ILE A 172 31.29 26.21 -1.66
N TRP A 173 30.77 26.24 -2.88
CA TRP A 173 29.68 27.15 -3.25
C TRP A 173 28.34 26.45 -3.06
N VAL A 174 27.40 27.13 -2.41
CA VAL A 174 26.01 26.68 -2.26
C VAL A 174 25.06 27.67 -2.92
N PRO A 175 23.92 27.22 -3.49
CA PRO A 175 23.03 28.04 -4.32
C PRO A 175 22.02 28.82 -3.47
N GLU A 176 22.41 29.29 -2.29
CA GLU A 176 21.57 30.06 -1.37
C GLU A 176 22.37 31.25 -0.85
N GLN A 177 21.73 32.42 -0.81
CA GLN A 177 22.24 33.64 -0.18
C GLN A 177 21.67 33.77 1.23
N GLU A 178 22.29 34.64 2.03
CA GLU A 178 21.82 34.95 3.39
C GLU A 178 21.64 33.69 4.24
N ILE A 179 22.70 32.89 4.33
CA ILE A 179 22.70 31.63 5.08
C ILE A 179 23.58 31.71 6.32
N GLU A 180 23.26 30.85 7.30
CA GLU A 180 24.15 30.45 8.38
C GLU A 180 24.58 29.01 8.12
N ALA A 181 25.84 28.83 7.73
CA ALA A 181 26.45 27.52 7.55
C ALA A 181 27.21 27.05 8.79
N THR A 182 27.20 25.74 9.04
CA THR A 182 27.98 25.06 10.07
C THR A 182 28.72 23.87 9.48
N LEU A 183 29.98 23.68 9.90
CA LEU A 183 30.83 22.56 9.51
C LEU A 183 31.17 21.78 10.79
N ALA A 184 30.59 20.59 10.98
CA ALA A 184 30.61 19.93 12.29
C ALA A 184 32.02 19.44 12.70
N ASN A 185 32.78 18.89 11.76
CA ASN A 185 34.13 18.35 11.98
C ASN A 185 35.19 19.28 11.38
N GLY A 186 35.06 20.58 11.63
CA GLY A 186 35.95 21.58 11.08
C GLY A 186 35.57 22.99 11.50
N THR A 187 36.16 23.98 10.83
CA THR A 187 35.90 25.39 11.09
C THR A 187 35.73 26.13 9.76
N LEU A 188 34.65 26.90 9.65
CA LEU A 188 34.46 27.87 8.56
C LEU A 188 35.23 29.16 8.87
N SER A 189 36.12 29.57 7.98
CA SER A 189 36.91 30.81 8.10
C SER A 189 36.22 32.01 7.45
N SER A 190 35.40 31.80 6.42
CA SER A 190 34.68 32.88 5.74
C SER A 190 33.44 32.37 5.01
N GLN A 191 32.39 33.18 5.02
CA GLN A 191 31.14 32.99 4.28
C GLN A 191 30.93 34.25 3.43
N GLN A 192 31.24 34.17 2.15
CA GLN A 192 31.18 35.31 1.23
C GLN A 192 29.99 35.16 0.28
N PRO A 193 29.03 36.09 0.30
CA PRO A 193 27.98 36.13 -0.72
C PRO A 193 28.60 36.29 -2.12
N GLU A 194 28.22 35.43 -3.05
CA GLU A 194 28.53 35.52 -4.48
C GLU A 194 27.23 35.69 -5.28
N SER A 195 27.32 35.86 -6.60
CA SER A 195 26.11 35.99 -7.44
C SER A 195 25.29 34.70 -7.39
N LYS A 196 24.05 34.80 -6.86
CA LYS A 196 23.08 33.68 -6.72
C LYS A 196 23.51 32.55 -5.77
N GLY A 197 24.41 32.81 -4.82
CA GLY A 197 24.81 31.81 -3.83
C GLY A 197 25.80 32.34 -2.80
N THR A 198 26.35 31.44 -1.98
CA THR A 198 27.33 31.77 -0.93
C THR A 198 28.54 30.84 -1.06
N ARG A 199 29.75 31.43 -1.02
CA ARG A 199 31.01 30.70 -0.95
C ARG A 199 31.40 30.48 0.51
N LEU A 200 31.53 29.22 0.87
CA LEU A 200 31.92 28.76 2.19
C LEU A 200 33.36 28.29 2.13
N THR A 201 34.24 28.93 2.90
CA THR A 201 35.66 28.56 3.00
C THR A 201 36.00 28.19 4.43
N GLY A 202 36.86 27.17 4.60
CA GLY A 202 37.20 26.66 5.92
C GLY A 202 38.25 25.54 5.88
N ASN A 203 38.38 24.85 7.00
CA ASN A 203 39.24 23.68 7.14
C ASN A 203 38.51 22.54 7.85
N LEU A 204 38.65 21.31 7.36
CA LEU A 204 38.26 20.09 8.08
C LEU A 204 39.34 19.70 9.10
N ASP A 205 38.90 19.07 10.18
CA ASP A 205 39.79 18.46 11.17
C ASP A 205 40.48 17.19 10.63
N ALA A 206 41.29 16.57 11.49
CA ALA A 206 42.10 15.42 11.08
C ALA A 206 41.30 14.13 10.84
N ARG A 207 40.01 14.09 11.21
CA ARG A 207 39.15 12.92 10.99
C ARG A 207 38.73 12.77 9.54
N GLY A 208 38.74 13.87 8.78
CA GLY A 208 38.39 13.86 7.36
C GLY A 208 36.91 13.67 7.05
N SER A 209 36.02 13.68 8.05
CA SER A 209 34.57 13.59 7.84
C SER A 209 34.00 14.98 7.50
N LEU A 210 33.57 15.21 6.27
CA LEU A 210 32.89 16.44 5.90
C LEU A 210 31.42 16.33 6.28
N GLU A 211 30.96 17.23 7.16
CA GLU A 211 29.55 17.38 7.51
C GLU A 211 29.18 18.86 7.51
N LEU A 212 28.74 19.32 6.35
CA LEU A 212 28.33 20.70 6.12
C LEU A 212 26.80 20.79 6.17
N THR A 213 26.26 21.69 7.00
CA THR A 213 24.84 22.03 6.97
C THR A 213 24.67 23.54 6.89
N TRP A 214 23.56 24.01 6.31
CA TRP A 214 23.24 25.43 6.29
C TRP A 214 21.74 25.66 6.49
N LYS A 215 21.39 26.82 7.02
CA LYS A 215 20.01 27.29 7.14
C LYS A 215 19.95 28.73 6.64
N ARG A 216 18.80 29.16 6.14
CA ARG A 216 18.61 30.59 5.83
C ARG A 216 18.68 31.41 7.11
N SER A 217 19.45 32.48 7.09
CA SER A 217 19.50 33.45 8.17
C SER A 217 18.23 34.28 8.11
N LEU A 218 17.32 34.03 9.05
CA LEU A 218 16.10 34.83 9.23
C LEU A 218 16.48 36.16 9.90
N THR A 219 17.27 36.98 9.20
CA THR A 219 17.40 38.38 9.62
C THR A 219 16.12 39.08 9.16
N HIS A 220 15.14 39.16 10.06
CA HIS A 220 13.90 39.91 9.87
C HIS A 220 14.19 41.41 9.63
N LYS A 221 14.68 41.77 8.45
CA LYS A 221 14.49 43.10 7.87
C LYS A 221 13.33 42.96 6.91
N ALA A 222 12.15 43.36 7.42
CA ALA A 222 10.91 43.59 6.69
C ALA A 222 10.99 43.20 5.21
N SER A 223 10.65 41.93 4.92
CA SER A 223 10.37 41.49 3.56
C SER A 223 9.47 42.54 2.91
N LYS A 224 9.83 43.00 1.71
CA LYS A 224 8.92 43.79 0.86
C LYS A 224 7.54 43.13 0.95
N LYS A 225 6.49 43.90 1.25
CA LYS A 225 5.10 43.39 1.28
C LYS A 225 4.88 42.55 0.02
N THR A 226 4.83 41.24 0.18
CA THR A 226 4.61 40.33 -0.94
C THR A 226 3.17 40.50 -1.36
N ARG A 227 2.95 40.70 -2.67
CA ARG A 227 1.61 40.82 -3.23
C ARG A 227 1.29 39.55 -3.96
N THR A 228 0.25 38.87 -3.50
CA THR A 228 -0.25 37.64 -4.10
C THR A 228 -1.65 37.85 -4.65
N LYS A 229 -2.05 37.01 -5.59
CA LYS A 229 -3.44 36.79 -5.99
C LYS A 229 -3.74 35.31 -5.81
N VAL A 230 -5.00 34.98 -5.53
CA VAL A 230 -5.42 33.59 -5.39
C VAL A 230 -6.66 33.27 -6.24
N SER A 231 -6.68 32.10 -6.87
CA SER A 231 -7.90 31.49 -7.37
C SER A 231 -8.29 30.33 -6.44
N GLN A 232 -9.54 30.28 -6.00
CA GLN A 232 -10.00 29.36 -4.96
C GLN A 232 -11.19 28.53 -5.44
N ASN A 233 -11.05 27.20 -5.51
CA ASN A 233 -12.17 26.32 -5.80
C ASN A 233 -12.44 25.42 -4.60
N THR A 234 -13.64 25.52 -4.01
CA THR A 234 -14.01 24.77 -2.81
C THR A 234 -15.12 23.79 -3.12
N LEU A 235 -14.90 22.51 -2.84
CA LEU A 235 -15.91 21.47 -2.87
C LEU A 235 -16.36 21.12 -1.45
N PHE A 236 -17.65 21.26 -1.16
CA PHE A 236 -18.28 20.79 0.07
C PHE A 236 -19.01 19.46 -0.15
N THR A 237 -18.74 18.50 0.73
CA THR A 237 -19.45 17.22 0.81
C THR A 237 -20.27 17.18 2.09
N LEU A 238 -21.58 17.19 1.93
CA LEU A 238 -22.54 17.16 3.02
C LEU A 238 -22.71 15.71 3.52
N HIS A 239 -22.57 15.50 4.83
CA HIS A 239 -22.89 14.24 5.51
C HIS A 239 -23.88 14.48 6.66
N GLU A 240 -24.32 13.41 7.32
CA GLU A 240 -25.36 13.48 8.36
C GLU A 240 -24.96 14.26 9.62
N ALA A 241 -23.67 14.30 9.98
CA ALA A 241 -23.21 14.91 11.24
C ALA A 241 -22.05 15.91 11.07
N LEU A 242 -21.51 16.01 9.85
CA LEU A 242 -20.39 16.89 9.55
C LEU A 242 -20.42 17.26 8.07
N VAL A 243 -19.75 18.35 7.74
CA VAL A 243 -19.42 18.74 6.37
C VAL A 243 -17.93 18.53 6.17
N LYS A 244 -17.57 17.85 5.08
CA LYS A 244 -16.17 17.79 4.61
C LYS A 244 -15.98 18.81 3.51
N GLY A 245 -14.81 19.41 3.47
CA GLY A 245 -14.44 20.34 2.42
C GLY A 245 -13.05 20.05 1.86
N VAL A 246 -12.89 20.32 0.57
CA VAL A 246 -11.58 20.41 -0.07
C VAL A 246 -11.52 21.74 -0.79
N THR A 247 -10.56 22.57 -0.41
CA THR A 247 -10.28 23.84 -1.10
C THR A 247 -8.98 23.73 -1.87
N ALA A 248 -9.07 23.91 -3.18
CA ALA A 248 -7.92 24.11 -4.05
C ALA A 248 -7.60 25.61 -4.16
N PHE A 249 -6.42 25.99 -3.70
CA PHE A 249 -5.87 27.33 -3.84
C PHE A 249 -4.79 27.34 -4.92
N ASP A 250 -4.98 28.14 -5.95
CA ASP A 250 -3.97 28.47 -6.95
C ASP A 250 -3.42 29.87 -6.63
N PHE A 251 -2.23 29.91 -6.02
CA PHE A 251 -1.55 31.15 -5.66
C PHE A 251 -0.65 31.62 -6.80
N GLU A 252 -0.64 32.93 -7.03
CA GLU A 252 0.28 33.62 -7.93
C GLU A 252 0.95 34.79 -7.18
N VAL A 253 2.27 34.84 -7.19
CA VAL A 253 3.07 35.93 -6.61
C VAL A 253 3.25 37.02 -7.64
N LEU A 254 2.59 38.16 -7.44
CA LEU A 254 2.62 39.31 -8.34
C LEU A 254 3.84 40.20 -8.10
N GLU A 255 4.29 40.31 -6.85
CA GLU A 255 5.43 41.14 -6.45
C GLU A 255 6.08 40.60 -5.18
N GLY A 256 7.41 40.54 -5.16
CA GLY A 256 8.18 40.03 -4.02
C GLY A 256 8.42 38.53 -4.10
N GLU A 257 8.76 37.96 -2.95
CA GLU A 257 9.07 36.53 -2.81
C GLU A 257 8.52 36.02 -1.48
N THR A 258 8.03 34.78 -1.46
CA THR A 258 7.53 34.15 -0.24
C THR A 258 7.92 32.69 -0.14
N ASP A 259 8.26 32.27 1.09
CA ASP A 259 8.52 30.88 1.48
C ASP A 259 7.38 30.28 2.34
N ARG A 260 6.31 31.05 2.54
CA ARG A 260 5.14 30.64 3.31
C ARG A 260 3.84 31.18 2.73
N ILE A 261 2.75 30.47 2.96
CA ILE A 261 1.40 30.91 2.67
C ILE A 261 0.62 30.89 3.98
N GLU A 262 -0.05 32.00 4.27
CA GLU A 262 -0.91 32.15 5.44
C GLU A 262 -2.37 32.18 4.98
N LEU A 263 -3.19 31.37 5.62
CA LEU A 263 -4.63 31.28 5.38
C LEU A 263 -5.37 31.63 6.68
N HIS A 264 -6.47 32.33 6.52
CA HIS A 264 -7.46 32.54 7.57
C HIS A 264 -8.34 31.29 7.72
N LEU A 265 -8.51 30.83 8.95
CA LEU A 265 -9.31 29.65 9.26
C LEU A 265 -10.51 30.08 10.12
N PRO A 266 -11.73 30.14 9.52
CA PRO A 266 -12.94 30.40 10.28
C PRO A 266 -13.13 29.44 11.46
N THR A 267 -13.89 29.89 12.47
CA THR A 267 -14.25 29.07 13.64
C THR A 267 -14.81 27.69 13.27
N ASP A 268 -14.56 26.73 14.15
CA ASP A 268 -15.05 25.35 14.08
C ASP A 268 -14.60 24.53 12.86
N ILE A 269 -13.67 25.03 12.05
CA ILE A 269 -13.00 24.26 11.00
C ILE A 269 -11.81 23.50 11.58
N GLU A 270 -11.79 22.19 11.36
CA GLU A 270 -10.63 21.32 11.57
C GLU A 270 -9.94 21.04 10.24
N VAL A 271 -8.65 21.38 10.13
CA VAL A 271 -7.84 21.04 8.96
C VAL A 271 -7.32 19.61 9.11
N VAL A 272 -7.71 18.75 8.18
CA VAL A 272 -7.34 17.32 8.17
C VAL A 272 -5.99 17.13 7.48
N GLN A 273 -5.79 17.79 6.34
CA GLN A 273 -4.60 17.60 5.53
C GLN A 273 -4.36 18.79 4.61
N VAL A 274 -3.10 19.13 4.39
CA VAL A 274 -2.67 20.09 3.37
C VAL A 274 -1.70 19.40 2.41
N ASN A 275 -2.05 19.38 1.12
CA ASN A 275 -1.29 18.73 0.05
C ASN A 275 -0.87 19.75 -1.02
N GLY A 276 0.22 19.45 -1.72
CA GLY A 276 0.71 20.25 -2.85
C GLY A 276 2.20 20.03 -3.07
N ASP A 277 2.68 20.14 -4.30
CA ASP A 277 4.09 19.90 -4.64
C ASP A 277 5.04 20.84 -3.86
N ALA A 278 4.62 22.10 -3.71
CA ALA A 278 5.34 23.10 -2.93
C ALA A 278 5.23 22.91 -1.41
N VAL A 279 4.38 22.03 -0.88
CA VAL A 279 4.17 21.93 0.57
C VAL A 279 5.34 21.18 1.21
N LEU A 280 6.04 21.86 2.14
CA LEU A 280 7.08 21.26 2.98
C LEU A 280 6.50 20.79 4.31
N GLN A 281 5.78 21.69 4.99
CA GLN A 281 5.17 21.48 6.29
C GLN A 281 4.03 22.47 6.47
N TRP A 282 3.06 22.14 7.30
CA TRP A 282 2.01 23.09 7.71
C TRP A 282 1.73 22.94 9.20
N TYR A 283 1.16 23.98 9.80
CA TYR A 283 0.65 23.96 11.16
C TYR A 283 -0.51 24.93 11.30
N THR A 284 -1.41 24.64 12.23
CA THR A 284 -2.49 25.54 12.63
C THR A 284 -2.02 26.45 13.77
N THR A 285 -2.43 27.70 13.71
CA THR A 285 -2.24 28.68 14.78
C THR A 285 -3.60 28.90 15.42
N ALA A 286 -3.73 28.57 16.71
CA ALA A 286 -4.95 28.83 17.45
C ALA A 286 -5.17 30.34 17.57
N ALA A 287 -6.43 30.76 17.60
CA ALA A 287 -6.78 32.11 18.00
C ALA A 287 -6.20 32.41 19.39
N SER A 288 -5.72 33.63 19.60
CA SER A 288 -5.09 34.07 20.85
C SER A 288 -5.91 33.66 22.08
N GLU A 289 -5.26 33.02 23.06
CA GLU A 289 -5.88 32.52 24.29
C GLU A 289 -6.78 33.57 24.95
N GLY A 290 -8.08 33.27 25.05
CA GLY A 290 -9.06 34.08 25.79
C GLY A 290 -10.34 34.47 25.04
N GLN A 291 -10.45 34.22 23.73
CA GLN A 291 -11.69 34.43 22.97
C GLN A 291 -12.25 33.10 22.46
N VAL A 292 -13.34 32.64 23.06
CA VAL A 292 -14.17 31.55 22.53
C VAL A 292 -14.81 32.05 21.23
N GLY A 293 -14.57 31.35 20.11
CA GLY A 293 -15.10 31.72 18.80
C GLY A 293 -14.25 32.73 18.02
N ALA A 294 -12.95 32.81 18.26
CA ALA A 294 -12.03 33.59 17.42
C ALA A 294 -11.44 32.73 16.30
N ASP A 295 -11.26 33.36 15.13
CA ASP A 295 -10.71 32.72 13.94
C ASP A 295 -9.24 32.32 14.12
N GLY A 296 -8.89 31.14 13.61
CA GLY A 296 -7.52 30.64 13.62
C GLY A 296 -6.78 30.99 12.32
N GLY A 297 -5.56 30.45 12.20
CA GLY A 297 -4.79 30.52 10.97
C GLY A 297 -4.18 29.18 10.59
N VAL A 298 -3.90 28.99 9.30
CA VAL A 298 -3.06 27.90 8.81
C VAL A 298 -1.85 28.51 8.16
N THR A 299 -0.66 28.12 8.61
CA THR A 299 0.60 28.49 7.96
C THR A 299 1.14 27.30 7.22
N VAL A 300 1.34 27.46 5.91
CA VAL A 300 1.93 26.46 5.02
C VAL A 300 3.34 26.91 4.65
N LEU A 301 4.35 26.18 5.08
CA LEU A 301 5.75 26.39 4.71
C LEU A 301 6.02 25.73 3.36
N LEU A 302 6.67 26.48 2.48
CA LEU A 302 6.96 26.05 1.11
C LEU A 302 8.34 25.40 1.01
N ARG A 303 8.43 24.37 0.17
CA ARG A 303 9.64 23.61 -0.15
C ARG A 303 10.65 24.45 -0.93
N TYR A 304 10.15 25.38 -1.73
CA TYR A 304 10.91 26.33 -2.52
C TYR A 304 10.28 27.73 -2.41
N LEU A 305 11.11 28.74 -2.68
CA LEU A 305 10.68 30.14 -2.70
C LEU A 305 9.85 30.40 -3.97
N LEU A 306 8.70 31.03 -3.80
CA LEU A 306 7.94 31.59 -4.92
C LEU A 306 8.38 33.03 -5.13
N GLU A 307 8.79 33.38 -6.34
CA GLU A 307 9.35 34.70 -6.65
C GLU A 307 8.73 35.27 -7.94
N ALA A 308 8.26 36.51 -7.88
CA ALA A 308 7.71 37.19 -9.04
C ALA A 308 8.80 37.48 -10.10
N GLY A 309 8.53 37.18 -11.36
CA GLY A 309 9.35 37.62 -12.49
C GLY A 309 10.61 36.78 -12.79
N VAL A 310 10.75 35.60 -12.17
CA VAL A 310 11.82 34.65 -12.50
C VAL A 310 11.53 33.97 -13.84
N ARG A 311 12.56 33.81 -14.69
CA ARG A 311 12.44 33.23 -16.05
C ARG A 311 12.14 31.73 -16.08
N THR A 312 11.94 31.09 -14.94
CA THR A 312 11.63 29.67 -14.83
C THR A 312 10.11 29.52 -14.77
N GLU A 313 9.55 28.84 -15.77
CA GLU A 313 8.11 28.55 -15.84
C GLU A 313 7.64 27.86 -14.56
N GLY A 314 6.60 28.39 -13.91
CA GLY A 314 6.02 27.85 -12.68
C GLY A 314 6.67 28.30 -11.36
N SER A 315 7.65 29.22 -11.38
CA SER A 315 8.33 29.69 -10.16
C SER A 315 7.57 30.77 -9.37
N ASP A 316 6.53 31.36 -9.96
CA ASP A 316 5.69 32.40 -9.38
C ASP A 316 4.35 31.86 -8.84
N ARG A 317 4.05 30.58 -9.08
CA ARG A 317 2.73 30.00 -8.81
C ARG A 317 2.81 28.65 -8.13
N THR A 318 1.80 28.34 -7.32
CA THR A 318 1.65 27.01 -6.71
C THR A 318 0.19 26.67 -6.48
N ARG A 319 -0.14 25.38 -6.58
CA ARG A 319 -1.42 24.83 -6.14
C ARG A 319 -1.28 24.19 -4.77
N ILE A 320 -2.21 24.48 -3.86
CA ILE A 320 -2.32 23.86 -2.54
C ILE A 320 -3.74 23.34 -2.36
N LEU A 321 -3.88 22.10 -1.93
CA LEU A 321 -5.16 21.48 -1.57
C LEU A 321 -5.28 21.41 -0.04
N VAL A 322 -6.30 22.04 0.52
CA VAL A 322 -6.60 22.00 1.95
C VAL A 322 -7.85 21.18 2.16
N HIS A 323 -7.71 20.03 2.83
CA HIS A 323 -8.80 19.18 3.27
C HIS A 323 -9.19 19.59 4.69
N PHE A 324 -10.48 19.80 4.92
CA PHE A 324 -11.00 20.25 6.19
C PHE A 324 -12.37 19.65 6.47
N GLN A 325 -12.82 19.76 7.73
CA GLN A 325 -14.14 19.33 8.14
C GLN A 325 -14.66 20.18 9.28
N PHE A 326 -15.98 20.22 9.45
CA PHE A 326 -16.62 20.84 10.62
C PHE A 326 -17.95 20.13 10.93
N PRO A 327 -18.35 20.03 12.21
CA PRO A 327 -19.61 19.42 12.59
C PRO A 327 -20.80 20.29 12.17
N VAL A 328 -21.93 19.65 11.86
CA VAL A 328 -23.20 20.33 11.53
C VAL A 328 -24.38 19.62 12.19
N ASP A 329 -25.42 20.39 12.49
CA ASP A 329 -26.74 19.91 12.90
C ASP A 329 -27.70 20.09 11.73
N LEU A 330 -28.24 18.99 11.21
CA LEU A 330 -29.14 19.01 10.05
C LEU A 330 -30.54 19.56 10.37
N GLU A 331 -30.90 19.72 11.65
CA GLU A 331 -32.18 20.34 12.03
C GLU A 331 -32.14 21.87 11.90
N GLN A 332 -30.96 22.45 11.67
CA GLN A 332 -30.73 23.89 11.58
C GLN A 332 -30.14 24.25 10.23
N ASP A 333 -30.20 25.54 9.88
CA ASP A 333 -29.53 26.06 8.70
C ASP A 333 -28.01 25.94 8.85
N VAL A 334 -27.37 25.39 7.83
CA VAL A 334 -25.94 25.11 7.80
C VAL A 334 -25.22 26.25 7.08
N ALA A 335 -24.46 27.03 7.84
CA ALA A 335 -23.50 27.99 7.29
C ALA A 335 -22.25 27.25 6.79
N LEU A 336 -21.99 27.32 5.48
CA LEU A 336 -20.79 26.74 4.89
C LEU A 336 -19.57 27.61 5.22
N ARG A 337 -18.55 26.98 5.80
CA ARG A 337 -17.30 27.62 6.22
C ARG A 337 -16.13 26.99 5.48
N MET A 338 -15.19 27.79 4.98
CA MET A 338 -13.99 27.29 4.30
C MET A 338 -12.75 28.09 4.71
N PRO A 339 -11.54 27.51 4.60
CA PRO A 339 -10.31 28.28 4.66
C PRO A 339 -10.32 29.41 3.61
N LEU A 340 -9.79 30.57 3.98
CA LEU A 340 -9.77 31.78 3.14
C LEU A 340 -8.34 32.34 3.09
N PRO A 341 -7.96 33.09 2.05
CA PRO A 341 -6.72 33.85 2.08
C PRO A 341 -6.78 34.93 3.19
N ILE A 342 -5.61 35.41 3.63
CA ILE A 342 -5.54 36.56 4.55
C ILE A 342 -6.18 37.82 3.94
N GLU A 343 -6.65 38.71 4.82
CA GLU A 343 -7.35 39.94 4.42
C GLU A 343 -6.52 40.79 3.45
N GLY A 344 -7.15 41.27 2.38
CA GLY A 344 -6.53 42.14 1.38
C GLY A 344 -5.83 41.43 0.21
N VAL A 345 -5.80 40.09 0.18
CA VAL A 345 -5.36 39.32 -1.00
C VAL A 345 -6.49 39.24 -2.02
N PRO A 346 -6.32 39.76 -3.25
CA PRO A 346 -7.33 39.63 -4.30
C PRO A 346 -7.63 38.16 -4.61
N MET A 347 -8.90 37.82 -4.68
CA MET A 347 -9.35 36.44 -4.92
C MET A 347 -10.43 36.33 -5.99
N SER A 348 -10.54 35.15 -6.56
CA SER A 348 -11.70 34.73 -7.34
C SER A 348 -11.91 33.25 -7.11
N GLY A 349 -13.13 32.75 -7.19
CA GLY A 349 -13.36 31.36 -6.87
C GLY A 349 -14.71 30.82 -7.22
N SER A 350 -14.85 29.51 -7.04
CA SER A 350 -16.11 28.81 -7.16
C SER A 350 -16.34 27.85 -5.99
N VAL A 351 -17.61 27.66 -5.66
CA VAL A 351 -18.05 26.69 -4.65
C VAL A 351 -18.92 25.63 -5.33
N GLY A 352 -18.61 24.37 -5.08
CA GLY A 352 -19.45 23.22 -5.43
C GLY A 352 -19.97 22.57 -4.16
N VAL A 353 -21.23 22.17 -4.15
CA VAL A 353 -21.83 21.42 -3.05
C VAL A 353 -22.30 20.08 -3.57
N GLN A 354 -21.93 18.99 -2.89
CA GLN A 354 -22.39 17.64 -3.16
C GLN A 354 -22.90 16.96 -1.89
N GLY A 355 -23.69 15.90 -2.06
CA GLY A 355 -24.24 15.12 -0.95
C GLY A 355 -24.72 13.75 -1.41
N PRO A 356 -25.11 12.88 -0.47
CA PRO A 356 -25.69 11.58 -0.79
C PRO A 356 -27.02 11.72 -1.55
N ALA A 357 -27.42 10.65 -2.24
CA ALA A 357 -28.73 10.56 -2.85
C ALA A 357 -29.83 10.71 -1.77
N GLY A 358 -30.92 11.42 -2.09
CA GLY A 358 -32.01 11.67 -1.15
C GLY A 358 -31.83 12.87 -0.21
N LEU A 359 -30.69 13.54 -0.24
CA LEU A 359 -30.50 14.84 0.43
C LEU A 359 -31.00 15.98 -0.48
N GLN A 360 -32.05 16.69 -0.05
CA GLN A 360 -32.49 17.92 -0.69
C GLN A 360 -31.79 19.10 -0.02
N VAL A 361 -31.22 19.98 -0.85
CA VAL A 361 -30.48 21.16 -0.40
C VAL A 361 -31.18 22.40 -0.93
N GLU A 362 -31.61 23.27 -0.02
CA GLU A 362 -32.20 24.56 -0.35
C GLU A 362 -31.29 25.68 0.14
N VAL A 363 -31.17 26.74 -0.64
CA VAL A 363 -30.32 27.89 -0.31
C VAL A 363 -31.16 28.90 0.47
N THR A 364 -30.78 29.20 1.72
CA THR A 364 -31.51 30.12 2.58
C THR A 364 -30.98 31.54 2.49
N ASP A 365 -29.65 31.70 2.51
CA ASP A 365 -28.99 33.00 2.33
C ASP A 365 -27.71 32.89 1.49
N VAL A 366 -27.45 33.91 0.68
CA VAL A 366 -26.24 34.05 -0.13
C VAL A 366 -25.77 35.48 -0.11
N GLN A 367 -24.55 35.69 0.37
CA GLN A 367 -23.89 36.99 0.34
C GLN A 367 -22.52 36.88 -0.32
N ARG A 368 -22.16 37.87 -1.13
CA ARG A 368 -20.86 37.96 -1.84
C ARG A 368 -20.57 36.74 -2.73
N ALA A 369 -21.60 36.07 -3.25
CA ALA A 369 -21.51 35.01 -4.24
C ALA A 369 -22.71 35.05 -5.19
N HIS A 370 -22.55 34.46 -6.36
CA HIS A 370 -23.60 34.32 -7.37
C HIS A 370 -23.79 32.85 -7.72
N ALA A 371 -25.05 32.40 -7.78
CA ALA A 371 -25.37 31.05 -8.21
C ALA A 371 -25.01 30.86 -9.69
N LEU A 372 -24.43 29.70 -10.02
CA LEU A 372 -24.01 29.34 -11.36
C LEU A 372 -24.65 28.01 -11.74
N ALA A 373 -25.06 27.84 -13.00
CA ALA A 373 -25.58 26.57 -13.47
C ALA A 373 -24.46 25.52 -13.45
N LEU A 374 -24.81 24.28 -13.10
CA LEU A 374 -23.81 23.20 -12.90
C LEU A 374 -22.92 22.95 -14.12
N ARG A 375 -23.45 23.14 -15.33
CA ARG A 375 -22.72 23.01 -16.60
C ARG A 375 -21.70 24.12 -16.86
N ASP A 376 -21.87 25.26 -16.19
CA ASP A 376 -21.04 26.46 -16.36
C ASP A 376 -19.96 26.54 -15.26
N LEU A 377 -19.91 25.55 -14.34
CA LEU A 377 -18.90 25.48 -13.30
C LEU A 377 -17.48 25.23 -13.87
N PRO A 378 -16.44 25.80 -13.26
CA PRO A 378 -15.06 25.59 -13.70
C PRO A 378 -14.67 24.11 -13.71
N VAL A 379 -13.85 23.71 -14.69
CA VAL A 379 -13.36 22.33 -14.81
C VAL A 379 -12.54 21.94 -13.58
N GLU A 380 -11.78 22.89 -13.04
CA GLU A 380 -10.93 22.69 -11.86
C GLU A 380 -11.75 22.34 -10.60
N LEU A 381 -13.00 22.80 -10.51
CA LEU A 381 -13.91 22.43 -9.43
C LEU A 381 -14.50 21.03 -9.66
N THR A 382 -14.86 20.71 -10.91
CA THR A 382 -15.42 19.39 -11.24
C THR A 382 -14.36 18.28 -11.18
N GLU A 383 -13.08 18.59 -11.39
CA GLU A 383 -11.96 17.68 -11.17
C GLU A 383 -11.77 17.27 -9.69
N LEU A 384 -12.33 18.03 -8.74
CA LEU A 384 -12.27 17.69 -7.31
C LEU A 384 -13.25 16.56 -6.92
N THR A 385 -14.16 16.15 -7.81
CA THR A 385 -15.16 15.12 -7.51
C THR A 385 -15.54 14.23 -8.69
N SER A 386 -15.84 12.96 -8.39
CA SER A 386 -16.49 12.03 -9.31
C SER A 386 -18.02 11.98 -9.15
N SER A 387 -18.57 12.69 -8.17
CA SER A 387 -20.00 12.71 -7.83
C SER A 387 -20.69 13.95 -8.43
N PRO A 388 -21.98 13.87 -8.80
CA PRO A 388 -22.71 15.01 -9.32
C PRO A 388 -22.87 16.10 -8.26
N LEU A 389 -22.62 17.35 -8.65
CA LEU A 389 -22.83 18.53 -7.81
C LEU A 389 -24.33 18.87 -7.72
N LEU A 390 -24.78 19.28 -6.54
CA LEU A 390 -26.14 19.73 -6.26
C LEU A 390 -26.28 21.24 -6.48
N LEU A 391 -25.29 22.02 -6.05
CA LEU A 391 -25.25 23.47 -6.18
C LEU A 391 -23.88 23.95 -6.65
N GLY A 392 -23.86 25.11 -7.29
CA GLY A 392 -22.67 25.77 -7.81
C GLY A 392 -22.75 27.28 -7.61
N PHE A 393 -21.66 27.89 -7.15
CA PHE A 393 -21.55 29.33 -6.96
C PHE A 393 -20.20 29.85 -7.46
N THR A 394 -20.14 31.14 -7.78
CA THR A 394 -18.91 31.89 -8.08
C THR A 394 -18.82 33.13 -7.22
N PHE A 395 -17.59 33.55 -6.88
CA PHE A 395 -17.33 34.68 -6.00
C PHE A 395 -15.97 35.33 -6.30
N ASP A 396 -15.83 36.60 -5.92
CA ASP A 396 -14.61 37.41 -6.01
C ASP A 396 -14.18 38.00 -4.65
N GLU A 397 -15.01 37.78 -3.62
CA GLU A 397 -14.74 38.10 -2.22
C GLU A 397 -15.17 36.93 -1.33
N PRO A 398 -14.70 36.82 -0.06
CA PRO A 398 -15.10 35.74 0.84
C PRO A 398 -16.63 35.61 0.96
N PRO A 399 -17.24 34.49 0.51
CA PRO A 399 -18.69 34.39 0.45
C PRO A 399 -19.30 33.93 1.78
N SER A 400 -20.59 34.23 1.99
CA SER A 400 -21.42 33.62 3.04
C SER A 400 -22.53 32.82 2.37
N LEU A 401 -22.62 31.53 2.68
CA LEU A 401 -23.59 30.61 2.10
C LEU A 401 -24.28 29.86 3.23
N GLU A 402 -25.60 30.01 3.34
CA GLU A 402 -26.43 29.28 4.29
C GLU A 402 -27.38 28.34 3.53
N LEU A 403 -27.46 27.10 4.01
CA LEU A 403 -28.22 26.03 3.37
C LEU A 403 -29.19 25.39 4.36
N HIS A 404 -30.42 25.16 3.94
CA HIS A 404 -31.36 24.29 4.63
C HIS A 404 -31.29 22.89 4.04
N LEU A 405 -31.15 21.88 4.90
CA LEU A 405 -30.96 20.50 4.49
C LEU A 405 -32.18 19.68 4.88
N THR A 406 -32.89 19.15 3.89
CA THR A 406 -34.03 18.26 4.13
C THR A 406 -33.68 16.85 3.67
N ARG A 407 -33.73 15.89 4.59
CA ARG A 407 -33.64 14.46 4.24
C ARG A 407 -34.98 14.01 3.67
N GLN A 408 -35.00 13.63 2.41
CA GLN A 408 -36.12 12.84 1.89
C GLN A 408 -35.94 11.38 2.34
N GLN A 409 -37.04 10.72 2.69
CA GLN A 409 -37.00 9.28 2.94
C GLN A 409 -36.54 8.59 1.66
N GLU A 410 -35.31 8.10 1.67
CA GLU A 410 -34.84 7.18 0.66
C GLU A 410 -35.76 5.96 0.73
N VAL A 411 -36.51 5.70 -0.33
CA VAL A 411 -37.20 4.43 -0.47
C VAL A 411 -36.09 3.41 -0.66
N GLU A 412 -35.72 2.72 0.41
CA GLU A 412 -34.79 1.59 0.32
C GLU A 412 -35.39 0.59 -0.66
N LEU A 413 -34.91 0.61 -1.90
CA LEU A 413 -35.13 -0.47 -2.84
C LEU A 413 -34.39 -1.66 -2.22
N THR A 414 -35.14 -2.46 -1.48
CA THR A 414 -34.64 -3.69 -0.88
C THR A 414 -34.35 -4.68 -2.01
N SER A 415 -33.22 -4.55 -2.68
CA SER A 415 -32.80 -5.44 -3.76
C SER A 415 -32.14 -6.69 -3.19
N THR A 416 -32.87 -7.45 -2.36
CA THR A 416 -32.48 -8.84 -2.10
C THR A 416 -33.11 -9.69 -3.19
N LEU A 417 -32.29 -10.31 -4.03
CA LEU A 417 -32.72 -11.06 -5.19
C LEU A 417 -31.92 -12.37 -5.29
N VAL A 418 -32.60 -13.45 -5.66
CA VAL A 418 -32.00 -14.75 -5.89
C VAL A 418 -31.76 -14.91 -7.38
N ASP A 419 -30.50 -14.79 -7.80
CA ASP A 419 -30.16 -14.84 -9.22
C ASP A 419 -30.39 -16.23 -9.81
N ASP A 420 -30.08 -17.28 -9.03
CA ASP A 420 -30.20 -18.66 -9.49
C ASP A 420 -30.51 -19.61 -8.33
N ILE A 421 -31.42 -20.54 -8.57
CA ILE A 421 -31.70 -21.69 -7.69
C ILE A 421 -31.33 -22.97 -8.43
N GLN A 422 -30.44 -23.75 -7.84
CA GLN A 422 -30.13 -25.10 -8.29
C GLN A 422 -30.64 -26.11 -7.27
N ALA A 423 -31.63 -26.90 -7.65
CA ALA A 423 -32.21 -27.92 -6.81
C ALA A 423 -31.96 -29.32 -7.37
N SER A 424 -31.84 -30.30 -6.46
CA SER A 424 -31.75 -31.72 -6.78
C SER A 424 -32.58 -32.50 -5.76
N SER A 425 -33.63 -33.18 -6.23
CA SER A 425 -34.48 -34.03 -5.40
C SER A 425 -34.31 -35.48 -5.80
N VAL A 426 -34.03 -36.32 -4.81
CA VAL A 426 -33.94 -37.77 -4.96
C VAL A 426 -35.11 -38.40 -4.23
N LEU A 427 -35.98 -39.07 -4.97
CA LEU A 427 -37.06 -39.87 -4.41
C LEU A 427 -36.58 -41.31 -4.25
N MET A 428 -36.73 -41.86 -3.06
CA MET A 428 -36.41 -43.24 -2.73
C MET A 428 -37.66 -44.13 -2.71
N GLU A 429 -37.44 -45.44 -2.82
CA GLU A 429 -38.48 -46.49 -2.79
C GLU A 429 -39.33 -46.46 -1.53
N ASP A 430 -38.73 -46.14 -0.40
CA ASP A 430 -39.40 -46.10 0.90
C ASP A 430 -40.25 -44.84 1.14
N GLY A 431 -40.47 -44.04 0.10
CA GLY A 431 -41.21 -42.78 0.19
C GLY A 431 -40.42 -41.63 0.81
N ILE A 432 -39.12 -41.80 1.07
CA ILE A 432 -38.26 -40.71 1.49
C ILE A 432 -37.84 -39.87 0.28
N GLU A 433 -38.00 -38.56 0.42
CA GLU A 433 -37.46 -37.58 -0.50
C GLU A 433 -36.32 -36.81 0.17
N VAL A 434 -35.18 -36.71 -0.50
CA VAL A 434 -34.08 -35.83 -0.07
C VAL A 434 -33.89 -34.75 -1.14
N THR A 435 -34.01 -33.51 -0.73
CA THR A 435 -33.85 -32.35 -1.61
C THR A 435 -32.71 -31.47 -1.15
N LYS A 436 -31.75 -31.23 -2.04
CA LYS A 436 -30.67 -30.23 -1.88
C LYS A 436 -30.98 -29.03 -2.76
N VAL A 437 -30.86 -27.82 -2.22
CA VAL A 437 -31.10 -26.54 -2.88
C VAL A 437 -29.89 -25.65 -2.67
N ARG A 438 -29.39 -25.04 -3.73
CA ARG A 438 -28.33 -24.03 -3.72
C ARG A 438 -28.90 -22.73 -4.30
N LEU A 439 -28.85 -21.66 -3.51
CA LEU A 439 -29.33 -20.33 -3.83
C LEU A 439 -28.14 -19.41 -4.06
N ARG A 440 -28.12 -18.67 -5.16
CA ARG A 440 -27.18 -17.57 -5.37
C ARG A 440 -27.88 -16.25 -5.09
N VAL A 441 -27.48 -15.58 -4.01
CA VAL A 441 -28.20 -14.43 -3.46
C VAL A 441 -27.37 -13.16 -3.60
N ARG A 442 -27.99 -12.09 -4.11
CA ARG A 442 -27.50 -10.72 -3.99
C ARG A 442 -28.32 -9.98 -2.95
N ASN A 443 -27.66 -9.29 -2.03
CA ASN A 443 -28.33 -8.65 -0.91
C ASN A 443 -27.69 -7.33 -0.52
N ASN A 444 -28.45 -6.24 -0.56
CA ASN A 444 -27.96 -4.93 -0.17
C ASN A 444 -28.13 -4.66 1.34
N THR A 445 -29.35 -4.85 1.86
CA THR A 445 -29.71 -4.37 3.22
C THR A 445 -30.45 -5.39 4.10
N ARG A 446 -31.01 -6.50 3.58
CA ARG A 446 -31.76 -7.45 4.44
C ARG A 446 -30.83 -8.24 5.34
N GLN A 447 -31.22 -8.44 6.59
CA GLN A 447 -30.49 -9.27 7.55
C GLN A 447 -30.81 -10.76 7.41
N HIS A 448 -32.02 -11.11 6.96
CA HIS A 448 -32.47 -12.50 6.84
C HIS A 448 -33.32 -12.71 5.58
N LEU A 449 -33.16 -13.87 4.96
CA LEU A 449 -34.04 -14.42 3.94
C LEU A 449 -35.04 -15.35 4.62
N ARG A 450 -36.33 -15.18 4.34
CA ARG A 450 -37.37 -16.06 4.88
C ARG A 450 -37.68 -17.16 3.88
N ALA A 451 -37.54 -18.40 4.33
CA ALA A 451 -37.87 -19.58 3.53
C ALA A 451 -38.90 -20.45 4.25
N ARG A 452 -39.97 -20.84 3.57
CA ARG A 452 -40.88 -21.91 4.03
C ARG A 452 -40.47 -23.21 3.38
N LEU A 453 -40.26 -24.24 4.20
CA LEU A 453 -40.07 -25.58 3.67
C LEU A 453 -41.43 -26.20 3.28
N PRO A 454 -41.43 -27.20 2.39
CA PRO A 454 -42.63 -28.01 2.16
C PRO A 454 -43.13 -28.67 3.46
N ASP A 455 -44.42 -28.96 3.52
CA ASP A 455 -44.99 -29.69 4.66
C ASP A 455 -44.26 -31.02 4.92
N ASN A 456 -44.11 -31.38 6.19
CA ASN A 456 -43.41 -32.59 6.65
C ASN A 456 -41.91 -32.66 6.27
N ALA A 457 -41.31 -31.55 5.82
CA ALA A 457 -39.87 -31.47 5.59
C ALA A 457 -39.12 -31.22 6.89
N THR A 458 -38.05 -31.98 7.10
CA THR A 458 -37.07 -31.78 8.18
C THR A 458 -35.77 -31.27 7.58
N LEU A 459 -35.33 -30.08 8.00
CA LEU A 459 -34.04 -29.53 7.59
C LEU A 459 -32.90 -30.41 8.14
N THR A 460 -32.02 -30.87 7.26
CA THR A 460 -30.87 -31.70 7.63
C THR A 460 -29.59 -30.87 7.75
N HIS A 461 -29.32 -30.00 6.77
CA HIS A 461 -28.14 -29.16 6.72
C HIS A 461 -28.47 -27.81 6.09
N CYS A 462 -27.81 -26.76 6.56
CA CYS A 462 -27.87 -25.42 6.00
C CYS A 462 -26.47 -24.81 6.03
N LEU A 463 -26.00 -24.25 4.91
CA LEU A 463 -24.70 -23.63 4.79
C LEU A 463 -24.81 -22.24 4.14
N VAL A 464 -23.95 -21.32 4.56
CA VAL A 464 -23.73 -20.03 3.88
C VAL A 464 -22.25 -19.96 3.51
N ASP A 465 -21.95 -19.84 2.22
CA ASP A 465 -20.59 -19.91 1.66
C ASP A 465 -19.79 -21.13 2.15
N GLY A 466 -20.45 -22.28 2.21
CA GLY A 466 -19.86 -23.55 2.67
C GLY A 466 -19.67 -23.65 4.19
N ARG A 467 -20.05 -22.63 4.97
CA ARG A 467 -20.00 -22.68 6.44
C ARG A 467 -21.35 -23.13 7.00
N PRO A 468 -21.40 -24.18 7.85
CA PRO A 468 -22.65 -24.67 8.41
C PRO A 468 -23.27 -23.65 9.36
N ILE A 469 -24.58 -23.43 9.23
CA ILE A 469 -25.37 -22.54 10.08
C ILE A 469 -26.61 -23.25 10.62
N ARG A 470 -27.14 -22.75 11.73
CA ARG A 470 -28.45 -23.16 12.26
C ARG A 470 -29.43 -22.01 12.06
N PRO A 471 -30.37 -22.10 11.11
CA PRO A 471 -31.35 -21.04 10.91
C PRO A 471 -32.31 -20.95 12.09
N ALA A 472 -32.76 -19.73 12.40
CA ALA A 472 -33.81 -19.53 13.38
C ALA A 472 -35.18 -19.84 12.76
N VAL A 473 -36.16 -20.20 13.58
CA VAL A 473 -37.51 -20.51 13.14
C VAL A 473 -38.47 -19.47 13.71
N VAL A 474 -39.35 -18.94 12.87
CA VAL A 474 -40.41 -18.00 13.27
C VAL A 474 -41.76 -18.55 12.84
N GLN A 475 -42.70 -18.62 13.78
CA GLN A 475 -44.08 -18.97 13.48
C GLN A 475 -44.75 -17.83 12.73
N ASP A 476 -45.48 -18.17 11.66
CA ASP A 476 -46.38 -17.22 11.02
C ASP A 476 -47.82 -17.53 11.44
N HIS A 477 -48.54 -16.49 11.86
CA HIS A 477 -49.96 -16.56 12.19
C HIS A 477 -50.86 -16.41 10.96
N SER A 478 -50.30 -16.10 9.79
CA SER A 478 -51.01 -16.09 8.52
C SER A 478 -51.17 -17.51 7.95
N GLN A 479 -52.22 -17.73 7.15
CA GLN A 479 -52.50 -19.03 6.56
C GLN A 479 -51.43 -19.37 5.51
N PRO A 480 -50.65 -20.46 5.69
CA PRO A 480 -49.58 -20.79 4.75
C PRO A 480 -50.15 -21.22 3.39
N PRO A 481 -49.38 -21.05 2.29
CA PRO A 481 -49.70 -21.65 1.01
C PRO A 481 -49.93 -23.15 1.15
N LYS A 482 -50.84 -23.71 0.35
CA LYS A 482 -51.16 -25.14 0.39
C LYS A 482 -49.89 -25.98 0.18
N GLY A 483 -49.56 -26.83 1.15
CA GLY A 483 -48.41 -27.74 1.04
C GLY A 483 -47.08 -27.21 1.57
N MET A 484 -47.09 -26.11 2.31
CA MET A 484 -45.92 -25.43 2.89
C MET A 484 -46.09 -25.28 4.41
N SER A 485 -44.96 -25.35 5.13
CA SER A 485 -44.94 -25.23 6.59
C SER A 485 -45.50 -23.89 7.07
N SER A 486 -46.14 -23.90 8.25
CA SER A 486 -46.58 -22.68 8.96
C SER A 486 -45.43 -21.85 9.54
N GLU A 487 -44.22 -22.39 9.50
CA GLU A 487 -43.02 -21.78 10.04
C GLU A 487 -42.11 -21.26 8.93
N PHE A 488 -41.48 -20.11 9.17
CA PHE A 488 -40.39 -19.59 8.35
C PHE A 488 -39.04 -19.96 8.96
N LEU A 489 -38.13 -20.41 8.11
CA LEU A 489 -36.70 -20.40 8.39
C LEU A 489 -36.15 -19.01 8.10
N LEU A 490 -35.45 -18.44 9.09
CA LEU A 490 -34.67 -17.22 8.95
C LEU A 490 -33.22 -17.60 8.59
N LEU A 491 -32.86 -17.39 7.34
CA LEU A 491 -31.53 -17.63 6.81
C LEU A 491 -30.75 -16.31 6.90
N PRO A 492 -29.66 -16.21 7.68
CA PRO A 492 -28.89 -14.98 7.79
C PRO A 492 -28.31 -14.60 6.42
N LEU A 493 -28.51 -13.35 6.05
CA LEU A 493 -27.96 -12.74 4.84
C LEU A 493 -26.76 -11.87 5.22
N ARG A 494 -25.79 -11.81 4.32
CA ARG A 494 -24.68 -10.87 4.41
C ARG A 494 -24.88 -9.78 3.36
N GLN A 495 -24.29 -8.61 3.58
CA GLN A 495 -24.28 -7.58 2.55
C GLN A 495 -23.34 -8.02 1.44
N SER A 496 -23.86 -8.01 0.21
CA SER A 496 -23.07 -8.09 -1.02
C SER A 496 -22.13 -6.89 -1.05
N HIS A 497 -20.83 -7.13 -1.19
CA HIS A 497 -19.89 -6.01 -1.31
C HIS A 497 -20.18 -5.28 -2.63
N ARG A 498 -20.47 -3.97 -2.54
CA ARG A 498 -20.31 -3.05 -3.68
C ARG A 498 -18.82 -2.80 -3.83
N THR A 499 -18.22 -3.37 -4.86
CA THR A 499 -16.90 -2.94 -5.32
C THR A 499 -17.08 -1.59 -6.00
N SER A 500 -17.04 -0.52 -5.21
CA SER A 500 -16.76 0.81 -5.73
C SER A 500 -15.28 0.86 -6.08
N GLU A 501 -14.99 1.22 -7.33
CA GLU A 501 -13.66 1.30 -7.96
C GLU A 501 -13.14 -0.02 -8.52
N GLY A 502 -12.69 0.03 -9.78
CA GLY A 502 -12.07 -1.07 -10.51
C GLY A 502 -10.72 -1.47 -9.91
N GLY A 503 -10.79 -2.12 -8.74
CA GLY A 503 -9.65 -2.63 -8.01
C GLY A 503 -9.25 -4.03 -8.44
N VAL A 504 -7.94 -4.29 -8.41
CA VAL A 504 -7.38 -5.63 -8.55
C VAL A 504 -7.49 -6.33 -7.19
N GLN A 505 -8.33 -7.35 -7.08
CA GLN A 505 -8.47 -8.16 -5.86
C GLN A 505 -7.56 -9.39 -5.93
N MET A 506 -6.90 -9.74 -4.83
CA MET A 506 -6.13 -10.99 -4.72
C MET A 506 -7.01 -12.13 -4.22
N HIS A 507 -7.04 -13.25 -4.95
CA HIS A 507 -7.71 -14.48 -4.58
C HIS A 507 -6.70 -15.60 -4.30
N THR A 508 -6.83 -16.27 -3.17
CA THR A 508 -5.95 -17.41 -2.82
C THR A 508 -6.69 -18.72 -3.10
N VAL A 509 -6.13 -19.53 -3.98
CA VAL A 509 -6.72 -20.79 -4.45
C VAL A 509 -6.85 -21.77 -3.29
N ILE A 510 -8.07 -22.28 -3.06
CA ILE A 510 -8.31 -23.34 -2.06
C ILE A 510 -8.29 -24.74 -2.68
N SER A 511 -8.22 -25.77 -1.84
CA SER A 511 -8.18 -27.16 -2.30
C SER A 511 -9.44 -27.53 -3.08
N GLY A 512 -9.26 -28.03 -4.31
CA GLY A 512 -10.34 -28.49 -5.19
C GLY A 512 -11.03 -27.40 -6.02
N GLU A 513 -10.57 -26.16 -5.96
CA GLU A 513 -11.12 -25.02 -6.71
C GLU A 513 -10.51 -24.94 -8.12
N THR A 514 -11.35 -24.68 -9.14
CA THR A 514 -10.91 -24.51 -10.53
C THR A 514 -10.91 -23.05 -10.97
N LEU A 515 -10.20 -22.71 -12.06
CA LEU A 515 -10.28 -21.37 -12.66
C LEU A 515 -11.72 -20.97 -13.05
N SER A 516 -12.54 -21.94 -13.45
CA SER A 516 -13.95 -21.73 -13.73
C SER A 516 -14.76 -21.41 -12.47
N ASP A 517 -14.45 -22.05 -11.34
CA ASP A 517 -15.08 -21.72 -10.04
C ASP A 517 -14.70 -20.32 -9.56
N ILE A 518 -13.44 -19.94 -9.76
CA ILE A 518 -12.93 -18.59 -9.42
C ILE A 518 -13.59 -17.56 -10.34
N ALA A 519 -13.63 -17.81 -11.65
CA ALA A 519 -14.28 -16.92 -12.59
C ALA A 519 -15.78 -16.79 -12.32
N LEU A 520 -16.45 -17.90 -11.98
CA LEU A 520 -17.85 -17.89 -11.58
C LEU A 520 -18.08 -17.10 -10.29
N ARG A 521 -17.17 -17.17 -9.31
CA ARG A 521 -17.27 -16.41 -8.05
C ARG A 521 -17.15 -14.90 -8.28
N TYR A 522 -16.21 -14.47 -9.11
CA TYR A 522 -15.87 -13.05 -9.23
C TYR A 522 -16.51 -12.32 -10.42
N TYR A 523 -16.83 -13.04 -11.49
CA TYR A 523 -17.39 -12.46 -12.71
C TYR A 523 -18.81 -12.94 -13.03
N SER A 524 -19.39 -13.75 -12.15
CA SER A 524 -20.68 -14.41 -12.33
C SER A 524 -20.81 -15.26 -13.61
N ASP A 525 -19.70 -15.54 -14.30
CA ASP A 525 -19.64 -16.29 -15.55
C ASP A 525 -18.41 -17.19 -15.55
N ALA A 526 -18.64 -18.50 -15.48
CA ALA A 526 -17.58 -19.50 -15.52
C ALA A 526 -16.77 -19.43 -16.82
N ASN A 527 -17.34 -18.92 -17.92
CA ASN A 527 -16.68 -18.80 -19.22
C ASN A 527 -15.64 -17.66 -19.28
N LYS A 528 -15.58 -16.79 -18.26
CA LYS A 528 -14.55 -15.75 -18.14
C LYS A 528 -13.22 -16.26 -17.58
N TRP A 529 -13.10 -17.56 -17.31
CA TRP A 529 -11.84 -18.19 -16.89
C TRP A 529 -10.63 -17.94 -17.82
N PRO A 530 -10.77 -17.82 -19.16
CA PRO A 530 -9.63 -17.51 -20.04
C PRO A 530 -9.11 -16.09 -19.82
N SER A 531 -9.99 -15.13 -19.54
CA SER A 531 -9.61 -13.75 -19.22
C SER A 531 -8.88 -13.68 -17.88
N LEU A 532 -9.32 -14.47 -16.88
CA LEU A 532 -8.63 -14.62 -15.60
C LEU A 532 -7.22 -15.20 -15.77
N LEU A 533 -7.07 -16.23 -16.62
CA LEU A 533 -5.77 -16.81 -16.95
C LEU A 533 -4.87 -15.80 -17.66
N GLN A 534 -5.39 -15.09 -18.67
CA GLN A 534 -4.63 -14.08 -19.43
C GLN A 534 -4.11 -12.96 -18.52
N TYR A 535 -4.92 -12.51 -17.57
CA TYR A 535 -4.52 -11.47 -16.62
C TYR A 535 -3.45 -11.92 -15.62
N ASN A 536 -3.36 -13.23 -15.36
CA ASN A 536 -2.37 -13.85 -14.48
C ASN A 536 -1.28 -14.60 -15.24
N ALA A 537 -1.07 -14.29 -16.52
CA ALA A 537 -0.07 -14.98 -17.35
C ALA A 537 1.36 -14.88 -16.78
N ASP A 538 1.64 -13.89 -15.92
CA ASP A 538 2.91 -13.77 -15.19
C ASP A 538 3.07 -14.78 -14.03
N ARG A 539 1.98 -15.39 -13.56
CA ARG A 539 1.93 -16.34 -12.44
C ARG A 539 1.39 -17.72 -12.81
N LEU A 540 0.62 -17.82 -13.88
CA LEU A 540 -0.10 -19.02 -14.29
C LEU A 540 -0.11 -19.09 -15.82
N ASN A 541 0.76 -19.92 -16.38
CA ASN A 541 0.93 -20.04 -17.83
C ASN A 541 -0.09 -20.99 -18.46
N GLN A 542 -0.45 -22.08 -17.77
CA GLN A 542 -1.43 -23.06 -18.24
C GLN A 542 -2.53 -23.29 -17.20
N PRO A 543 -3.76 -23.63 -17.62
CA PRO A 543 -4.88 -23.87 -16.69
C PRO A 543 -4.60 -24.98 -15.66
N GLN A 544 -3.81 -25.98 -16.05
CA GLN A 544 -3.43 -27.11 -15.20
C GLN A 544 -2.36 -26.79 -14.15
N ASP A 545 -1.74 -25.61 -14.21
CA ASP A 545 -0.66 -25.22 -13.29
C ASP A 545 -1.20 -24.60 -11.99
N LEU A 546 -2.52 -24.61 -11.79
CA LEU A 546 -3.19 -24.00 -10.65
C LEU A 546 -2.87 -24.77 -9.35
N ALA A 547 -2.15 -24.13 -8.43
CA ALA A 547 -1.72 -24.71 -7.17
C ALA A 547 -2.51 -24.19 -5.97
N VAL A 548 -2.76 -25.04 -4.98
CA VAL A 548 -3.40 -24.65 -3.71
C VAL A 548 -2.50 -23.65 -2.98
N GLY A 549 -3.09 -22.56 -2.49
CA GLY A 549 -2.37 -21.45 -1.85
C GLY A 549 -1.80 -20.42 -2.82
N GLN A 550 -1.92 -20.63 -4.14
CA GLN A 550 -1.47 -19.67 -5.13
C GLN A 550 -2.37 -18.43 -5.12
N SER A 551 -1.75 -17.25 -5.22
CA SER A 551 -2.47 -15.98 -5.23
C SER A 551 -2.64 -15.47 -6.66
N LEU A 552 -3.90 -15.38 -7.10
CA LEU A 552 -4.30 -14.86 -8.41
C LEU A 552 -4.87 -13.45 -8.28
N ARG A 553 -4.55 -12.58 -9.23
CA ARG A 553 -5.12 -11.26 -9.38
C ARG A 553 -6.45 -11.35 -10.14
N VAL A 554 -7.49 -10.71 -9.64
CA VAL A 554 -8.82 -10.67 -10.26
C VAL A 554 -9.20 -9.22 -10.47
N VAL A 555 -9.33 -8.80 -11.72
CA VAL A 555 -9.79 -7.43 -12.07
C VAL A 555 -11.29 -7.41 -12.01
N MET A 556 -11.90 -6.51 -11.25
CA MET A 556 -13.34 -6.27 -11.35
C MET A 556 -13.61 -5.26 -12.49
N SER A 557 -14.45 -5.62 -13.45
CA SER A 557 -14.86 -4.70 -14.53
C SER A 557 -15.72 -3.55 -13.99
N GLN A 558 -15.72 -2.40 -14.68
CA GLN A 558 -16.42 -1.16 -14.29
C GLN A 558 -17.95 -1.22 -14.25
N GLU A 559 -18.56 -2.37 -14.53
CA GLU A 559 -19.98 -2.57 -14.24
C GLU A 559 -20.12 -2.91 -12.75
N ILE A 560 -21.04 -2.23 -12.08
CA ILE A 560 -21.40 -2.48 -10.68
C ILE A 560 -21.98 -3.90 -10.58
N GLU A 561 -21.11 -4.92 -10.52
CA GLU A 561 -21.49 -6.28 -10.21
C GLU A 561 -21.44 -6.44 -8.69
N GLU A 562 -22.60 -6.32 -8.04
CA GLU A 562 -22.76 -6.68 -6.64
C GLU A 562 -22.36 -8.16 -6.46
N THR A 563 -21.34 -8.41 -5.63
CA THR A 563 -20.87 -9.78 -5.36
C THR A 563 -21.99 -10.65 -4.76
N SER A 564 -22.34 -11.75 -5.42
CA SER A 564 -23.32 -12.71 -4.90
C SER A 564 -22.69 -13.73 -3.95
N PHE A 565 -23.45 -14.23 -2.97
CA PHE A 565 -23.03 -15.31 -2.07
C PHE A 565 -23.97 -16.51 -2.14
N VAL A 566 -23.54 -17.66 -1.63
CA VAL A 566 -24.25 -18.93 -1.80
C VAL A 566 -24.88 -19.40 -0.49
N ILE A 567 -26.16 -19.74 -0.55
CA ILE A 567 -26.86 -20.44 0.54
C ILE A 567 -27.20 -21.85 0.07
N GLU A 568 -26.79 -22.88 0.81
CA GLU A 568 -27.16 -24.26 0.55
C GLU A 568 -28.10 -24.77 1.63
N LEU A 569 -29.20 -25.40 1.23
CA LEU A 569 -30.15 -26.06 2.11
C LEU A 569 -30.31 -27.51 1.69
N ALA A 570 -30.40 -28.42 2.65
CA ALA A 570 -30.77 -29.80 2.40
C ALA A 570 -31.85 -30.21 3.40
N TYR A 571 -32.96 -30.74 2.90
CA TYR A 571 -34.06 -31.22 3.73
C TYR A 571 -34.53 -32.60 3.27
N LYS A 572 -35.05 -33.35 4.23
CA LYS A 572 -35.67 -34.65 4.01
C LYS A 572 -37.17 -34.52 4.22
N ARG A 573 -37.97 -35.02 3.30
CA ARG A 573 -39.42 -35.15 3.47
C ARG A 573 -39.77 -36.63 3.47
N THR A 574 -40.60 -37.04 4.43
CA THR A 574 -41.09 -38.43 4.50
C THR A 574 -42.56 -38.41 4.18
N GLU A 575 -42.94 -39.11 3.11
CA GLU A 575 -44.33 -39.26 2.70
C GLU A 575 -44.59 -40.74 2.42
N GLN A 576 -45.85 -41.07 2.12
CA GLN A 576 -46.24 -42.44 1.79
C GLN A 576 -45.52 -42.93 0.52
N ASP A 577 -45.17 -44.21 0.51
CA ASP A 577 -44.63 -44.91 -0.68
C ASP A 577 -45.66 -44.87 -1.82
N LEU A 578 -45.17 -44.69 -3.05
CA LEU A 578 -45.97 -44.66 -4.27
C LEU A 578 -46.45 -46.05 -4.71
N GLY A 579 -45.84 -47.12 -4.19
CA GLY A 579 -46.18 -48.49 -4.57
C GLY A 579 -46.14 -48.71 -6.09
N PHE A 580 -47.08 -49.51 -6.63
CA PHE A 580 -47.14 -49.80 -8.07
C PHE A 580 -47.68 -48.65 -8.94
N ALA A 581 -48.48 -47.75 -8.37
CA ALA A 581 -49.05 -46.60 -9.06
C ALA A 581 -49.45 -45.54 -8.04
N GLY A 582 -49.09 -44.29 -8.29
CA GLY A 582 -49.40 -43.18 -7.40
C GLY A 582 -49.12 -41.82 -8.03
N HIS A 583 -49.43 -40.78 -7.28
CA HIS A 583 -49.13 -39.39 -7.63
C HIS A 583 -48.25 -38.78 -6.55
N ARG A 584 -47.28 -37.96 -6.96
CA ARG A 584 -46.34 -37.29 -6.04
C ARG A 584 -46.27 -35.80 -6.35
N ASP A 585 -46.61 -34.98 -5.35
CA ASP A 585 -46.38 -33.54 -5.39
C ASP A 585 -44.97 -33.25 -4.88
N LEU A 586 -44.10 -32.72 -5.73
CA LEU A 586 -42.78 -32.24 -5.32
C LEU A 586 -42.82 -30.72 -5.18
N ARG A 587 -42.17 -30.17 -4.14
CA ARG A 587 -42.11 -28.71 -3.90
C ARG A 587 -40.70 -28.29 -3.46
N LEU A 588 -40.24 -27.17 -4.01
CA LEU A 588 -39.09 -26.43 -3.50
C LEU A 588 -39.53 -25.47 -2.36
N PRO A 589 -38.61 -24.96 -1.55
CA PRO A 589 -38.94 -23.97 -0.53
C PRO A 589 -39.52 -22.69 -1.14
N ALA A 590 -40.52 -22.10 -0.49
CA ALA A 590 -41.03 -20.79 -0.87
C ALA A 590 -40.16 -19.69 -0.23
N LEU A 591 -39.63 -18.79 -1.05
CA LEU A 591 -38.79 -17.69 -0.63
C LEU A 591 -39.59 -16.37 -0.64
N ASP A 592 -39.23 -15.43 0.24
CA ASP A 592 -39.84 -14.10 0.30
C ASP A 592 -39.16 -13.03 -0.57
N VAL A 593 -38.36 -13.49 -1.55
CA VAL A 593 -37.58 -12.65 -2.46
C VAL A 593 -37.74 -13.12 -3.90
N ASP A 594 -37.58 -12.20 -4.84
CA ASP A 594 -37.69 -12.51 -6.26
C ASP A 594 -36.56 -13.45 -6.71
N THR A 595 -36.93 -14.42 -7.55
CA THR A 595 -36.01 -15.43 -8.08
C THR A 595 -35.97 -15.32 -9.60
N MET A 596 -34.76 -15.15 -10.17
CA MET A 596 -34.60 -14.94 -11.61
C MET A 596 -34.61 -16.25 -12.40
N SER A 597 -33.85 -17.26 -11.96
CA SER A 597 -33.84 -18.58 -12.59
C SER A 597 -33.92 -19.72 -11.57
N VAL A 598 -34.56 -20.81 -11.98
CA VAL A 598 -34.65 -22.05 -11.20
C VAL A 598 -34.35 -23.23 -12.13
N THR A 599 -33.35 -24.03 -11.75
CA THR A 599 -33.02 -25.30 -12.37
C THR A 599 -33.23 -26.42 -11.36
N TRP A 600 -34.09 -27.38 -11.68
CA TRP A 600 -34.42 -28.48 -10.77
C TRP A 600 -34.21 -29.84 -11.42
N HIS A 601 -33.31 -30.63 -10.82
CA HIS A 601 -33.04 -32.01 -11.21
C HIS A 601 -33.85 -32.97 -10.34
N LEU A 602 -34.60 -33.87 -10.98
CA LEU A 602 -35.40 -34.89 -10.32
C LEU A 602 -34.84 -36.27 -10.62
N TYR A 603 -34.53 -37.01 -9.56
CA TYR A 603 -34.05 -38.38 -9.63
C TYR A 603 -35.12 -39.31 -9.05
N LEU A 604 -35.61 -40.21 -9.89
CA LEU A 604 -36.63 -41.20 -9.54
C LEU A 604 -36.02 -42.61 -9.54
N PRO A 605 -36.54 -43.54 -8.72
CA PRO A 605 -36.16 -44.94 -8.79
C PRO A 605 -36.39 -45.55 -10.18
N GLU A 606 -35.54 -46.49 -10.61
CA GLU A 606 -35.56 -47.02 -11.98
C GLU A 606 -36.87 -47.72 -12.37
N HIS A 607 -37.61 -48.27 -11.40
CA HIS A 607 -38.89 -48.94 -11.63
C HIS A 607 -40.07 -47.96 -11.67
N LEU A 608 -39.89 -46.69 -11.26
CA LEU A 608 -40.93 -45.67 -11.36
C LEU A 608 -40.82 -44.92 -12.69
N ALA A 609 -41.73 -45.25 -13.61
CA ALA A 609 -41.83 -44.56 -14.89
C ALA A 609 -42.84 -43.39 -14.78
N PRO A 610 -42.42 -42.12 -14.92
CA PRO A 610 -43.36 -41.00 -14.95
C PRO A 610 -44.27 -41.11 -16.18
N LEU A 611 -45.58 -41.12 -15.95
CA LEU A 611 -46.60 -41.18 -17.01
C LEU A 611 -47.04 -39.78 -17.47
N HIS A 612 -47.07 -38.83 -16.52
CA HIS A 612 -47.40 -37.43 -16.74
C HIS A 612 -46.55 -36.57 -15.81
N PHE A 613 -46.23 -35.35 -16.26
CA PHE A 613 -45.49 -34.37 -15.49
C PHE A 613 -46.11 -33.00 -15.74
N ASP A 614 -46.60 -32.37 -14.67
CA ASP A 614 -47.11 -31.00 -14.68
C ASP A 614 -46.25 -30.15 -13.76
N ALA A 615 -45.76 -29.03 -14.27
CA ALA A 615 -44.85 -28.14 -13.55
C ALA A 615 -44.97 -26.70 -14.04
N ASN A 616 -44.74 -25.76 -13.14
CA ASN A 616 -44.60 -24.34 -13.43
C ASN A 616 -43.19 -23.96 -13.93
N LEU A 617 -42.33 -24.94 -14.21
CA LEU A 617 -41.00 -24.77 -14.80
C LEU A 617 -40.96 -25.37 -16.21
N THR A 618 -40.23 -24.73 -17.12
CA THR A 618 -40.00 -25.27 -18.46
C THR A 618 -39.12 -26.52 -18.39
N GLN A 619 -39.67 -27.66 -18.79
CA GLN A 619 -38.95 -28.94 -18.76
C GLN A 619 -37.91 -29.01 -19.91
N LEU A 620 -36.65 -29.25 -19.57
CA LEU A 620 -35.54 -29.36 -20.54
C LEU A 620 -35.09 -30.81 -20.86
N SER A 621 -35.79 -31.84 -20.37
CA SER A 621 -35.34 -33.23 -20.53
C SER A 621 -35.56 -33.80 -21.94
N GLY A 622 -34.64 -34.64 -22.43
CA GLY A 622 -34.75 -35.37 -23.70
C GLY A 622 -35.80 -36.51 -23.76
N ILE A 623 -36.79 -36.53 -22.87
CA ILE A 623 -37.82 -37.57 -22.81
C ILE A 623 -39.17 -36.95 -23.17
N HIS A 624 -39.68 -37.25 -24.37
CA HIS A 624 -41.00 -36.79 -24.83
C HIS A 624 -42.12 -37.60 -24.16
N TYR A 625 -43.08 -36.93 -23.51
CA TYR A 625 -44.23 -37.57 -22.87
C TYR A 625 -45.44 -37.60 -23.81
N SER A 626 -45.70 -38.74 -24.45
CA SER A 626 -47.04 -39.06 -24.96
C SER A 626 -47.77 -39.93 -23.94
N PRO A 627 -48.83 -39.43 -23.28
CA PRO A 627 -49.50 -40.15 -22.20
C PRO A 627 -50.09 -41.50 -22.66
N LEU A 628 -50.60 -41.57 -23.89
CA LEU A 628 -51.26 -42.77 -24.42
C LEU A 628 -50.27 -43.89 -24.81
N LEU A 629 -49.09 -43.53 -25.34
CA LEU A 629 -48.06 -44.48 -25.75
C LEU A 629 -47.33 -45.11 -24.55
N ARG A 630 -47.13 -44.37 -23.45
CA ARG A 630 -46.50 -44.91 -22.24
C ARG A 630 -47.42 -45.79 -21.41
N ILE A 631 -48.72 -45.46 -21.30
CA ILE A 631 -49.70 -46.32 -20.63
C ILE A 631 -49.74 -47.69 -21.32
N MET A 632 -49.74 -47.73 -22.66
CA MET A 632 -49.66 -48.98 -23.42
C MET A 632 -48.33 -49.73 -23.20
N GLY A 633 -47.20 -49.02 -23.10
CA GLY A 633 -45.89 -49.61 -22.78
C GLY A 633 -45.81 -50.20 -21.37
N PHE A 634 -46.31 -49.48 -20.36
CA PHE A 634 -46.37 -49.90 -18.95
C PHE A 634 -47.29 -51.11 -18.76
N VAL A 635 -48.49 -51.09 -19.37
CA VAL A 635 -49.43 -52.22 -19.36
C VAL A 635 -48.82 -53.45 -20.05
N ARG A 636 -48.02 -53.27 -21.11
CA ARG A 636 -47.30 -54.36 -21.78
C ARG A 636 -46.16 -54.94 -20.94
N VAL A 637 -45.41 -54.10 -20.20
CA VAL A 637 -44.35 -54.54 -19.28
C VAL A 637 -44.91 -55.32 -18.09
N ILE A 638 -46.08 -54.93 -17.58
CA ILE A 638 -46.73 -55.59 -16.44
C ILE A 638 -47.51 -56.87 -16.85
N LEU A 639 -48.13 -56.91 -18.04
CA LEU A 639 -48.92 -58.07 -18.49
C LEU A 639 -48.12 -59.16 -19.24
N LEU A 640 -46.94 -58.84 -19.80
CA LEU A 640 -46.17 -59.76 -20.66
C LEU A 640 -44.70 -59.93 -20.23
N GLY A 641 -44.32 -59.49 -19.03
CA GLY A 641 -42.97 -59.62 -18.50
C GLY A 641 -42.71 -60.98 -17.85
N ASP A 642 -42.27 -61.97 -18.62
CA ASP A 642 -41.53 -63.10 -18.08
C ASP A 642 -40.24 -62.60 -17.39
N ASN A 643 -39.98 -63.13 -16.20
CA ASN A 643 -38.81 -62.84 -15.38
C ASN A 643 -37.51 -63.01 -16.18
N ALA A 644 -36.73 -61.94 -16.32
CA ALA A 644 -35.33 -62.04 -16.74
C ALA A 644 -34.47 -61.04 -15.95
N TRP A 645 -33.78 -61.56 -14.93
CA TRP A 645 -32.65 -60.92 -14.27
C TRP A 645 -31.38 -61.05 -15.12
N ALA A 646 -30.63 -59.96 -15.27
CA ALA A 646 -29.18 -59.89 -15.47
C ALA A 646 -28.80 -58.39 -15.55
N GLY A 647 -27.77 -57.82 -14.93
CA GLY A 647 -26.59 -58.36 -14.26
C GLY A 647 -25.51 -57.27 -14.36
N GLY A 648 -24.85 -56.95 -13.24
CA GLY A 648 -23.54 -56.31 -13.18
C GLY A 648 -23.36 -54.93 -13.83
N TYR A 649 -23.68 -53.87 -13.10
CA TYR A 649 -23.23 -52.51 -13.45
C TYR A 649 -21.70 -52.41 -13.26
N SER A 650 -20.93 -52.44 -14.34
CA SER A 650 -19.52 -52.05 -14.29
C SER A 650 -19.41 -50.53 -14.43
N ASN A 651 -18.92 -49.86 -13.39
CA ASN A 651 -18.71 -48.41 -13.36
C ASN A 651 -17.98 -47.93 -14.64
N ILE A 652 -18.52 -46.88 -15.27
CA ILE A 652 -18.03 -46.24 -16.51
C ILE A 652 -16.53 -45.88 -16.45
N LEU A 653 -16.00 -45.62 -15.25
CA LEU A 653 -14.58 -45.34 -15.01
C LEU A 653 -13.69 -46.57 -15.21
N THR A 654 -14.16 -47.76 -14.83
CA THR A 654 -13.47 -49.04 -15.05
C THR A 654 -13.40 -49.37 -16.54
N LYS A 655 -14.48 -49.06 -17.28
CA LYS A 655 -14.57 -49.28 -18.73
C LYS A 655 -13.69 -48.31 -19.52
N ARG A 656 -13.55 -47.05 -19.07
CA ARG A 656 -12.59 -46.09 -19.65
C ARG A 656 -11.14 -46.47 -19.38
N LYS A 657 -10.83 -47.01 -18.19
CA LYS A 657 -9.49 -47.50 -17.85
C LYS A 657 -9.08 -48.71 -18.69
N SER A 658 -9.99 -49.64 -18.98
CA SER A 658 -9.69 -50.80 -19.84
C SER A 658 -9.45 -50.39 -21.29
N ILE A 659 -10.25 -49.45 -21.82
CA ILE A 659 -10.08 -48.92 -23.19
C ILE A 659 -8.73 -48.19 -23.34
N TYR A 660 -8.35 -47.36 -22.35
CA TYR A 660 -7.06 -46.65 -22.36
C TYR A 660 -5.86 -47.63 -22.27
N LEU A 661 -5.98 -48.69 -21.47
CA LEU A 661 -4.94 -49.72 -21.35
C LEU A 661 -4.84 -50.63 -22.59
N GLU A 662 -5.93 -50.83 -23.32
CA GLU A 662 -5.95 -51.52 -24.62
C GLU A 662 -5.35 -50.65 -25.74
N GLU A 663 -5.68 -49.36 -25.78
CA GLU A 663 -5.08 -48.42 -26.74
C GLU A 663 -3.57 -48.24 -26.53
N ASN A 664 -3.11 -48.17 -25.27
CA ASN A 664 -1.68 -48.10 -24.98
C ASN A 664 -0.95 -49.42 -25.29
N ARG A 665 -1.58 -50.59 -25.08
CA ARG A 665 -1.01 -51.86 -25.53
C ARG A 665 -0.93 -51.98 -27.05
N ARG A 666 -1.93 -51.45 -27.78
CA ARG A 666 -1.89 -51.39 -29.25
C ARG A 666 -0.85 -50.41 -29.79
N ARG A 667 -0.55 -49.32 -29.06
CA ARG A 667 0.50 -48.35 -29.43
C ARG A 667 1.93 -48.83 -29.11
N GLN A 668 2.11 -49.70 -28.13
CA GLN A 668 3.42 -50.28 -27.78
C GLN A 668 3.71 -51.64 -28.45
N GLY A 669 2.72 -52.28 -29.09
CA GLY A 669 2.86 -53.55 -29.81
C GLY A 669 2.96 -53.43 -31.34
N GLY A 670 3.25 -52.23 -31.86
CA GLY A 670 3.45 -51.97 -33.29
C GLY A 670 4.92 -51.75 -33.65
N GLN A 671 5.72 -52.80 -33.51
CA GLN A 671 6.96 -53.03 -34.26
C GLN A 671 6.89 -54.43 -34.88
#